data_AF-K2J2E8-F1
#
_entry.id   AF-K2J2E8-F1
#
_cell.length_a   1.000
_cell.length_b   1.000
_cell.length_c   1.000
_cell.angle_alpha   90.00
_cell.angle_beta   90.00
_cell.angle_gamma   90.00
#
_symmetry.space_group_name_H-M   'P 1'
#
loop_
_entity.id
_entity.type
_entity.pdbx_description
1 polymer ?
#
loop_
_entity_poly.entity_id
_entity_poly.type
_entity_poly.pdbx_seq_one_letter_code
_entity_poly.pdbx_strand_id
1 'polypeptide(L)'
;MAVSLQELGDQVKAARNDKGVSQEALAQTLGDGFNRSQIAHLEQGIRVPPEGVLADICTKLGVPKRYWEPFTDPEFRLRLDFEEAISELVGEPITLRFVDEHADKVANKYVQMYFSKGRSEQQSLDFINSILVFYDVTPMSREFFTKYLKVDSTKSPKDLLDGVREFQKEAIRLFSTFREAYREMNKTGGLELHRKPLEPRDLSEYHSREPWEEIELVPEVRLPDLGYISAKAAREEANERRVISDFLRETADRIEQEGKQIIEQYSTKKKLKMSSLLRKFESHLEHDFMSTLFSPDPNMLRREADVIAPKDTKDLDRIASTQAQAQRNLARYLAADYLDVYVATSMRVDADFISVNRFTQNLFCHPDVKKLNLRFFNPTQSWIDDRVAKGLVEALMLRRSQMTIYMAQKGDTFGKDSEASVALGQGKPVIVYVPKLTFKNIDSEIIGALPRSELERFITSEGSADDVESDPTMDQDALVSRLLTIRLEKINDSSLTTIVKEHWADFDLYGEDLRVGKEESSKGKLREVYRSWLDDIIKHDRNTPVPTAIKADVVGILVATSMRFEGRAKVFRDVHPLALQVIVSTGVLNGILVARSVDSCAKLIENLIKNDLEFELCPEAENYRLVERSTMSTARVISRHTLIKNSFSSFYSRENK
;
A
#
# COMPACT_ATOMS: atom_id res chain seq x y z
N MET A 1 48.26 -2.44 11.65
CA MET A 1 46.90 -1.94 11.96
C MET A 1 46.06 -2.11 10.71
N ALA A 2 45.05 -2.98 10.76
CA ALA A 2 44.13 -3.17 9.63
C ALA A 2 43.33 -1.88 9.39
N VAL A 3 43.34 -1.39 8.16
CA VAL A 3 42.60 -0.19 7.73
C VAL A 3 41.23 -0.64 7.24
N SER A 4 40.16 0.00 7.70
CA SER A 4 38.80 -0.29 7.25
C SER A 4 38.51 0.34 5.89
N LEU A 5 37.54 -0.23 5.15
CA LEU A 5 37.13 0.34 3.86
C LEU A 5 36.56 1.76 4.01
N GLN A 6 35.85 2.03 5.10
CA GLN A 6 35.36 3.38 5.42
C GLN A 6 36.53 4.35 5.61
N GLU A 7 37.56 3.97 6.38
CA GLU A 7 38.74 4.81 6.57
C GLU A 7 39.49 5.04 5.26
N LEU A 8 39.63 4.03 4.40
CA LEU A 8 40.18 4.21 3.07
C LEU A 8 39.35 5.22 2.26
N GLY A 9 38.03 5.07 2.25
CA GLY A 9 37.11 5.98 1.57
C GLY A 9 37.23 7.42 2.06
N ASP A 10 37.29 7.62 3.37
CA ASP A 10 37.45 8.93 4.00
C ASP A 10 38.82 9.56 3.65
N GLN A 11 39.90 8.76 3.65
CA GLN A 11 41.23 9.23 3.23
C GLN A 11 41.28 9.61 1.75
N VAL A 12 40.64 8.82 0.88
CA VAL A 12 40.52 9.11 -0.57
C VAL A 12 39.73 10.40 -0.78
N LYS A 13 38.59 10.54 -0.10
CA LYS A 13 37.74 11.74 -0.18
C LYS A 13 38.46 12.98 0.32
N ALA A 14 39.16 12.88 1.45
CA ALA A 14 39.97 13.96 2.00
C ALA A 14 41.07 14.37 1.02
N ALA A 15 41.87 13.41 0.53
CA ALA A 15 42.94 13.68 -0.42
C ALA A 15 42.43 14.28 -1.75
N ARG A 16 41.25 13.87 -2.23
CA ARG A 16 40.62 14.48 -3.41
C ARG A 16 40.18 15.92 -3.14
N ASN A 17 39.52 16.16 -2.01
CA ASN A 17 39.06 17.49 -1.62
C ASN A 17 40.24 18.46 -1.42
N ASP A 18 41.33 18.01 -0.81
CA ASP A 18 42.56 18.80 -0.62
C ASP A 18 43.20 19.23 -1.95
N LYS A 19 43.03 18.42 -3.00
CA LYS A 19 43.48 18.75 -4.36
C LYS A 19 42.47 19.59 -5.15
N GLY A 20 41.29 19.86 -4.61
CA GLY A 20 40.24 20.65 -5.26
C GLY A 20 39.65 20.01 -6.52
N VAL A 21 39.74 18.68 -6.67
CA VAL A 21 39.30 17.96 -7.88
C VAL A 21 37.91 17.35 -7.65
N SER A 22 37.00 17.48 -8.61
CA SER A 22 35.70 16.77 -8.55
C SER A 22 35.87 15.28 -8.87
N GLN A 23 34.88 14.44 -8.49
CA GLN A 23 34.90 13.01 -8.85
C GLN A 23 34.96 12.81 -10.38
N GLU A 24 34.23 13.65 -11.13
CA GLU A 24 34.20 13.66 -12.59
C GLU A 24 35.58 14.00 -13.18
N ALA A 25 36.21 15.07 -12.68
CA ALA A 25 37.51 15.53 -13.15
C ALA A 25 38.63 14.53 -12.79
N LEU A 26 38.53 13.85 -11.65
CA LEU A 26 39.47 12.80 -11.28
C LEU A 26 39.36 11.60 -12.22
N ALA A 27 38.14 11.16 -12.54
CA ALA A 27 37.92 10.09 -13.51
C ALA A 27 38.49 10.44 -14.89
N GLN A 28 38.22 11.66 -15.39
CA GLN A 28 38.76 12.15 -16.66
C GLN A 28 40.30 12.22 -16.67
N THR A 29 40.92 12.56 -15.55
CA THR A 29 42.39 12.65 -15.45
C THR A 29 43.06 11.28 -15.44
N LEU A 30 42.36 10.25 -14.97
CA LEU A 30 42.87 8.87 -14.93
C LEU A 30 42.68 8.13 -16.27
N GLY A 31 41.76 8.60 -17.12
CA GLY A 31 41.61 8.15 -18.52
C GLY A 31 40.54 7.08 -18.72
N ASP A 32 40.60 6.38 -19.86
CA ASP A 32 39.61 5.38 -20.26
C ASP A 32 39.60 4.18 -19.30
N GLY A 33 38.43 3.84 -18.77
CA GLY A 33 38.23 2.74 -17.80
C GLY A 33 37.90 3.20 -16.37
N PHE A 34 37.99 4.51 -16.09
CA PHE A 34 37.59 5.12 -14.83
C PHE A 34 36.25 5.84 -14.98
N ASN A 35 35.33 5.64 -14.05
CA ASN A 35 34.08 6.39 -14.01
C ASN A 35 33.83 7.05 -12.65
N ARG A 36 33.03 8.12 -12.66
CA ARG A 36 32.64 8.86 -11.45
C ARG A 36 32.10 7.93 -10.36
N SER A 37 31.28 6.95 -10.75
CA SER A 37 30.61 6.04 -9.81
C SER A 37 31.60 5.16 -9.03
N GLN A 38 32.67 4.69 -9.65
CA GLN A 38 33.72 3.91 -8.98
C GLN A 38 34.40 4.73 -7.88
N ILE A 39 34.72 5.99 -8.16
CA ILE A 39 35.32 6.92 -7.18
C ILE A 39 34.31 7.21 -6.07
N ALA A 40 33.06 7.47 -6.43
CA ALA A 40 32.00 7.74 -5.45
C ALA A 40 31.77 6.57 -4.50
N HIS A 41 31.67 5.34 -5.01
CA HIS A 41 31.49 4.15 -4.18
C HIS A 41 32.69 3.86 -3.28
N LEU A 42 33.92 4.13 -3.75
CA LEU A 42 35.12 4.02 -2.92
C LEU A 42 35.12 5.06 -1.79
N GLU A 43 34.84 6.33 -2.10
CA GLU A 43 34.76 7.42 -1.10
C GLU A 43 33.66 7.23 -0.07
N GLN A 44 32.59 6.53 -0.44
CA GLN A 44 31.48 6.18 0.45
C GLN A 44 31.76 4.91 1.27
N GLY A 45 32.90 4.25 1.07
CA GLY A 45 33.22 3.00 1.75
C GLY A 45 32.35 1.82 1.30
N ILE A 46 31.69 1.92 0.14
CA ILE A 46 30.73 0.90 -0.36
C ILE A 46 31.45 -0.22 -1.10
N ARG A 47 32.41 0.11 -1.97
CA ARG A 47 33.05 -0.89 -2.83
C ARG A 47 34.50 -0.54 -3.16
N VAL A 48 35.36 -1.54 -3.06
CA VAL A 48 36.75 -1.47 -3.52
C VAL A 48 36.79 -1.71 -5.04
N PRO A 49 37.38 -0.81 -5.84
CA PRO A 49 37.56 -1.03 -7.28
C PRO A 49 38.62 -2.12 -7.57
N PRO A 50 38.75 -2.59 -8.83
CA PRO A 50 39.81 -3.51 -9.23
C PRO A 50 41.21 -3.02 -8.80
N GLU A 51 42.16 -3.92 -8.55
CA GLU A 51 43.43 -3.55 -7.89
C GLU A 51 44.18 -2.41 -8.59
N GLY A 52 44.26 -2.45 -9.93
CA GLY A 52 44.93 -1.43 -10.73
C GLY A 52 44.24 -0.08 -10.61
N VAL A 53 42.90 -0.10 -10.68
CA VAL A 53 42.07 1.11 -10.53
C VAL A 53 42.24 1.72 -9.13
N LEU A 54 42.25 0.91 -8.08
CA LEU A 54 42.47 1.39 -6.71
C LEU A 54 43.86 2.02 -6.55
N ALA A 55 44.89 1.32 -7.02
CA ALA A 55 46.28 1.75 -6.92
C ALA A 55 46.50 3.08 -7.66
N ASP A 56 45.90 3.23 -8.85
CA ASP A 56 46.00 4.45 -9.66
C ASP A 56 45.29 5.63 -9.01
N ILE A 57 44.06 5.45 -8.51
CA ILE A 57 43.33 6.49 -7.76
C ILE A 57 44.15 6.95 -6.56
N CYS A 58 44.60 6.01 -5.72
CA CYS A 58 45.27 6.32 -4.47
C CYS A 58 46.64 6.95 -4.71
N THR A 59 47.40 6.47 -5.70
CA THR A 59 48.70 7.04 -6.09
C THR A 59 48.53 8.45 -6.65
N LYS A 60 47.53 8.68 -7.52
CA LYS A 60 47.23 9.99 -8.09
C LYS A 60 46.84 11.00 -7.01
N LEU A 61 46.05 10.57 -6.04
CA LEU A 61 45.62 11.41 -4.91
C LEU A 61 46.71 11.55 -3.83
N GLY A 62 47.75 10.72 -3.84
CA GLY A 62 48.80 10.74 -2.82
C GLY A 62 48.34 10.14 -1.49
N VAL A 63 47.35 9.25 -1.51
CA VAL A 63 46.89 8.53 -0.31
C VAL A 63 48.02 7.58 0.15
N PRO A 64 48.45 7.64 1.42
CA PRO A 64 49.55 6.81 1.89
C PRO A 64 49.28 5.31 1.71
N LYS A 65 50.28 4.56 1.22
CA LYS A 65 50.18 3.11 0.92
C LYS A 65 49.56 2.28 2.04
N ARG A 66 49.87 2.59 3.29
CA ARG A 66 49.31 1.92 4.47
C ARG A 66 47.77 1.84 4.50
N TYR A 67 47.08 2.74 3.80
CA TYR A 67 45.62 2.78 3.75
C TYR A 67 45.00 1.93 2.64
N TRP A 68 45.71 1.68 1.54
CA TRP A 68 45.11 1.07 0.33
C TRP A 68 45.86 -0.16 -0.18
N GLU A 69 47.16 -0.30 0.08
CA GLU A 69 47.97 -1.45 -0.37
C GLU A 69 47.46 -2.80 0.18
N PRO A 70 46.95 -2.90 1.42
CA PRO A 70 46.29 -4.13 1.87
C PRO A 70 45.08 -4.52 0.99
N PHE A 71 44.35 -3.55 0.47
CA PHE A 71 43.19 -3.80 -0.41
C PHE A 71 43.57 -4.23 -1.83
N THR A 72 44.85 -4.32 -2.17
CA THR A 72 45.31 -4.98 -3.41
C THR A 72 45.66 -6.45 -3.19
N ASP A 73 45.79 -6.90 -1.95
CA ASP A 73 46.06 -8.31 -1.63
C ASP A 73 44.78 -9.16 -1.77
N PRO A 74 44.76 -10.20 -2.65
CA PRO A 74 43.63 -11.10 -2.80
C PRO A 74 43.23 -11.80 -1.50
N GLU A 75 44.18 -12.11 -0.62
CA GLU A 75 43.92 -12.76 0.67
C GLU A 75 43.16 -11.83 1.61
N PHE A 76 43.58 -10.56 1.67
CA PHE A 76 42.90 -9.54 2.44
C PHE A 76 41.48 -9.27 1.91
N ARG A 77 41.30 -9.22 0.58
CA ARG A 77 39.97 -9.08 -0.04
C ARG A 77 39.04 -10.24 0.32
N LEU A 78 39.53 -11.47 0.23
CA LEU A 78 38.77 -12.67 0.61
C LEU A 78 38.30 -12.59 2.07
N ARG A 79 39.15 -12.08 2.96
CA ARG A 79 38.78 -11.83 4.35
C ARG A 79 37.71 -10.75 4.50
N LEU A 80 37.82 -9.64 3.79
CA LEU A 80 36.80 -8.58 3.83
C LEU A 80 35.44 -9.10 3.35
N ASP A 81 35.39 -9.87 2.27
CA ASP A 81 34.14 -10.45 1.78
C ASP A 81 33.54 -11.44 2.81
N PHE A 82 34.38 -12.18 3.54
CA PHE A 82 33.95 -13.01 4.66
C PHE A 82 33.42 -12.17 5.83
N GLU A 83 34.14 -11.12 6.23
CA GLU A 83 33.72 -10.20 7.30
C GLU A 83 32.38 -9.53 6.96
N GLU A 84 32.16 -9.15 5.71
CA GLU A 84 30.89 -8.60 5.22
C GLU A 84 29.76 -9.62 5.37
N ALA A 85 29.95 -10.86 4.89
CA ALA A 85 28.94 -11.91 4.98
C ALA A 85 28.57 -12.25 6.43
N ILE A 86 29.56 -12.35 7.33
CA ILE A 86 29.27 -12.58 8.75
C ILE A 86 28.65 -11.35 9.41
N SER A 87 29.06 -10.13 9.05
CA SER A 87 28.42 -8.89 9.54
C SER A 87 26.93 -8.85 9.19
N GLU A 88 26.59 -9.27 7.97
CA GLU A 88 25.20 -9.42 7.50
C GLU A 88 24.44 -10.50 8.26
N LEU A 89 25.10 -11.62 8.60
CA LEU A 89 24.52 -12.71 9.40
C LEU A 89 24.15 -12.25 10.82
N VAL A 90 25.09 -11.60 11.50
CA VAL A 90 24.90 -11.17 12.90
C VAL A 90 24.21 -9.82 13.01
N GLY A 91 24.02 -9.11 11.89
CA GLY A 91 23.39 -7.79 11.86
C GLY A 91 24.24 -6.68 12.49
N GLU A 92 25.53 -6.89 12.71
CA GLU A 92 26.47 -5.91 13.25
C GLU A 92 27.86 -6.02 12.59
N PRO A 93 28.58 -4.90 12.39
CA PRO A 93 29.89 -4.94 11.78
C PRO A 93 30.88 -5.74 12.64
N ILE A 94 31.57 -6.70 12.03
CA ILE A 94 32.67 -7.43 12.66
C ILE A 94 34.03 -7.00 12.08
N THR A 95 35.09 -7.08 12.88
CA THR A 95 36.44 -6.72 12.42
C THR A 95 37.53 -7.29 13.32
N LEU A 96 38.69 -7.63 12.74
CA LEU A 96 39.90 -8.01 13.48
C LEU A 96 40.74 -6.81 13.93
N ARG A 97 40.28 -5.56 13.75
CA ARG A 97 41.06 -4.35 14.03
C ARG A 97 41.64 -4.29 15.44
N PHE A 98 40.93 -4.84 16.43
CA PHE A 98 41.29 -4.81 17.84
C PHE A 98 42.02 -6.08 18.31
N VAL A 99 42.28 -7.00 17.40
CA VAL A 99 42.99 -8.26 17.66
C VAL A 99 44.50 -8.05 17.41
N ASP A 100 45.35 -8.79 18.12
CA ASP A 100 46.80 -8.70 17.93
C ASP A 100 47.23 -9.21 16.54
N GLU A 101 48.40 -8.76 16.07
CA GLU A 101 48.88 -9.05 14.71
C GLU A 101 49.06 -10.56 14.44
N HIS A 102 49.39 -11.37 15.45
CA HIS A 102 49.57 -12.81 15.25
C HIS A 102 48.21 -13.49 15.07
N ALA A 103 47.24 -13.16 15.92
CA ALA A 103 45.88 -13.68 15.78
C ALA A 103 45.20 -13.20 14.48
N ASP A 104 45.44 -11.96 14.03
CA ASP A 104 44.96 -11.45 12.73
C ASP A 104 45.49 -12.30 11.55
N LYS A 105 46.80 -12.61 11.55
CA LYS A 105 47.43 -13.48 10.53
C LYS A 105 46.86 -14.90 10.56
N VAL A 106 46.63 -15.46 11.75
CA VAL A 106 46.03 -16.80 11.90
C VAL A 106 44.60 -16.81 11.37
N ALA A 107 43.79 -15.83 11.75
CA ALA A 107 42.41 -15.69 11.29
C ALA A 107 42.33 -15.55 9.76
N ASN A 108 43.18 -14.72 9.15
CA ASN A 108 43.27 -14.57 7.70
C ASN A 108 43.54 -15.92 6.99
N LYS A 109 44.54 -16.66 7.50
CA LYS A 109 44.87 -17.99 6.98
C LYS A 109 43.70 -18.97 7.14
N TYR A 110 42.99 -18.90 8.25
CA TYR A 110 41.82 -19.77 8.47
C TYR A 110 40.71 -19.42 7.48
N VAL A 111 40.40 -18.15 7.23
CA VAL A 111 39.40 -17.76 6.22
C VAL A 111 39.78 -18.29 4.83
N GLN A 112 41.04 -18.17 4.42
CA GLN A 112 41.50 -18.76 3.15
C GLN A 112 41.33 -20.27 3.11
N MET A 113 41.69 -20.93 4.21
CA MET A 113 41.52 -22.38 4.33
C MET A 113 40.05 -22.79 4.28
N TYR A 114 39.12 -21.96 4.78
CA TYR A 114 37.69 -22.24 4.75
C TYR A 114 37.21 -22.43 3.31
N PHE A 115 37.61 -21.55 2.39
CA PHE A 115 37.17 -21.58 0.99
C PHE A 115 37.98 -22.47 0.03
N SER A 116 39.19 -22.88 0.41
CA SER A 116 40.10 -23.60 -0.50
C SER A 116 40.02 -25.13 -0.43
N LYS A 117 39.39 -25.70 0.60
CA LYS A 117 39.35 -27.16 0.81
C LYS A 117 37.93 -27.66 0.92
N GLY A 118 37.61 -28.69 0.12
CA GLY A 118 36.40 -29.48 0.30
C GLY A 118 36.40 -30.15 1.67
N ARG A 119 35.31 -29.98 2.42
CA ARG A 119 35.11 -30.53 3.76
C ARG A 119 33.75 -31.20 3.84
N SER A 120 33.63 -32.17 4.75
CA SER A 120 32.30 -32.65 5.16
C SER A 120 31.55 -31.56 5.94
N GLU A 121 30.22 -31.69 6.03
CA GLU A 121 29.38 -30.70 6.74
C GLU A 121 29.84 -30.44 8.19
N GLN A 122 30.14 -31.51 8.94
CA GLN A 122 30.63 -31.39 10.31
C GLN A 122 31.98 -30.65 10.38
N GLN A 123 32.91 -30.99 9.48
CA GLN A 123 34.21 -30.32 9.42
C GLN A 123 34.07 -28.85 9.02
N SER A 124 33.14 -28.51 8.13
CA SER A 124 32.86 -27.12 7.75
C SER A 124 32.32 -26.32 8.93
N LEU A 125 31.37 -26.89 9.68
CA LEU A 125 30.82 -26.31 10.91
C LEU A 125 31.91 -26.06 11.97
N ASP A 126 32.71 -27.08 12.29
CA ASP A 126 33.76 -26.97 13.31
C ASP A 126 34.79 -25.89 12.91
N PHE A 127 35.07 -25.80 11.60
CA PHE A 127 36.04 -24.86 11.07
C PHE A 127 35.52 -23.42 11.05
N ILE A 128 34.28 -23.17 10.62
CA ILE A 128 33.69 -21.82 10.71
C ILE A 128 33.55 -21.38 12.17
N ASN A 129 33.16 -22.27 13.08
CA ASN A 129 33.06 -21.96 14.51
C ASN A 129 34.42 -21.57 15.11
N SER A 130 35.50 -22.20 14.65
CA SER A 130 36.86 -21.80 15.03
C SER A 130 37.21 -20.39 14.55
N ILE A 131 36.72 -19.99 13.37
CA ILE A 131 36.93 -18.65 12.81
C ILE A 131 36.12 -17.60 13.59
N LEU A 132 34.87 -17.90 13.94
CA LEU A 132 33.97 -16.96 14.64
C LEU A 132 34.52 -16.47 15.99
N VAL A 133 35.35 -17.29 16.67
CA VAL A 133 36.01 -16.91 17.92
C VAL A 133 36.91 -15.68 17.76
N PHE A 134 37.60 -15.52 16.62
CA PHE A 134 38.45 -14.35 16.37
C PHE A 134 37.65 -13.04 16.30
N TYR A 135 36.34 -13.13 16.04
CA TYR A 135 35.46 -11.99 15.87
C TYR A 135 34.50 -11.78 17.05
N ASP A 136 34.66 -12.53 18.14
CA ASP A 136 33.74 -12.52 19.29
C ASP A 136 32.28 -12.82 18.89
N VAL A 137 32.10 -13.70 17.90
CA VAL A 137 30.78 -14.15 17.46
C VAL A 137 30.46 -15.51 18.09
N THR A 138 29.26 -15.64 18.66
CA THR A 138 28.77 -16.90 19.23
C THR A 138 28.87 -18.04 18.21
N PRO A 139 29.46 -19.20 18.56
CA PRO A 139 29.55 -20.34 17.66
C PRO A 139 28.18 -20.77 17.11
N MET A 140 28.17 -21.16 15.84
CA MET A 140 26.98 -21.63 15.14
C MET A 140 26.57 -23.03 15.62
N SER A 141 25.28 -23.25 15.80
CA SER A 141 24.71 -24.57 16.05
C SER A 141 24.69 -25.39 14.76
N ARG A 142 24.70 -26.71 14.93
CA ARG A 142 24.61 -27.63 13.80
C ARG A 142 23.31 -27.45 13.02
N GLU A 143 22.20 -27.31 13.72
CA GLU A 143 20.86 -27.10 13.14
C GLU A 143 20.84 -25.88 12.22
N PHE A 144 21.38 -24.75 12.69
CA PHE A 144 21.44 -23.51 11.93
C PHE A 144 22.33 -23.65 10.68
N PHE A 145 23.53 -24.22 10.85
CA PHE A 145 24.48 -24.40 9.75
C PHE A 145 23.92 -25.29 8.65
N THR A 146 23.38 -26.45 9.00
CA THR A 146 22.78 -27.40 8.05
C THR A 146 21.57 -26.80 7.33
N LYS A 147 20.82 -25.90 7.98
CA LYS A 147 19.67 -25.24 7.35
C LYS A 147 20.07 -24.19 6.31
N TYR A 148 20.94 -23.25 6.66
CA TYR A 148 21.18 -22.05 5.84
C TYR A 148 22.49 -22.04 5.07
N LEU A 149 23.59 -22.47 5.68
CA LEU A 149 24.92 -22.33 5.08
C LEU A 149 25.34 -23.59 4.31
N LYS A 150 25.19 -24.77 4.93
CA LYS A 150 25.57 -26.07 4.35
C LYS A 150 27.02 -26.10 3.88
N VAL A 151 27.43 -27.20 3.25
CA VAL A 151 28.76 -27.32 2.62
C VAL A 151 28.92 -26.34 1.44
N ASP A 152 27.82 -25.97 0.77
CA ASP A 152 27.89 -25.06 -0.38
C ASP A 152 28.40 -23.66 -0.01
N SER A 153 28.10 -23.15 1.19
CA SER A 153 28.65 -21.89 1.70
C SER A 153 30.17 -21.84 1.81
N THR A 154 30.87 -22.99 1.75
CA THR A 154 32.33 -23.04 1.83
C THR A 154 33.00 -22.90 0.46
N LYS A 155 32.24 -22.74 -0.64
CA LYS A 155 32.81 -22.64 -1.99
C LYS A 155 33.40 -21.27 -2.28
N SER A 156 32.73 -20.21 -1.84
CA SER A 156 33.19 -18.83 -2.00
C SER A 156 32.50 -17.90 -0.99
N PRO A 157 33.03 -16.67 -0.77
CA PRO A 157 32.33 -15.67 0.04
C PRO A 157 30.94 -15.34 -0.48
N LYS A 158 30.74 -15.41 -1.79
CA LYS A 158 29.42 -15.21 -2.40
C LYS A 158 28.44 -16.31 -1.98
N ASP A 159 28.84 -17.57 -2.03
CA ASP A 159 27.97 -18.69 -1.61
C ASP A 159 27.65 -18.62 -0.11
N LEU A 160 28.61 -18.15 0.71
CA LEU A 160 28.36 -17.85 2.12
C LEU A 160 27.30 -16.75 2.28
N LEU A 161 27.45 -15.64 1.56
CA LEU A 161 26.50 -14.54 1.59
C LEU A 161 25.11 -14.97 1.11
N ASP A 162 25.02 -15.80 0.06
CA ASP A 162 23.74 -16.33 -0.44
C ASP A 162 23.03 -17.17 0.64
N GLY A 163 23.77 -18.01 1.38
CA GLY A 163 23.23 -18.72 2.55
C GLY A 163 22.76 -17.78 3.67
N VAL A 164 23.48 -16.67 3.89
CA VAL A 164 23.06 -15.62 4.83
C VAL A 164 21.77 -14.93 4.36
N ARG A 165 21.60 -14.69 3.05
CA ARG A 165 20.36 -14.10 2.51
C ARG A 165 19.15 -15.01 2.71
N GLU A 166 19.31 -16.32 2.60
CA GLU A 166 18.23 -17.28 2.91
C GLU A 166 17.82 -17.24 4.38
N PHE A 167 18.79 -17.14 5.31
CA PHE A 167 18.50 -16.89 6.72
C PHE A 167 17.75 -15.57 6.91
N GLN A 168 18.25 -14.48 6.35
CA GLN A 168 17.67 -13.14 6.51
C GLN A 168 16.22 -13.07 6.00
N LYS A 169 15.91 -13.79 4.91
CA LYS A 169 14.56 -13.87 4.32
C LYS A 169 13.54 -14.49 5.29
N GLU A 170 13.92 -15.48 6.09
CA GLU A 170 13.07 -16.03 7.15
C GLU A 170 13.10 -15.14 8.41
N ALA A 171 14.29 -14.68 8.82
CA ALA A 171 14.49 -13.89 10.04
C ALA A 171 13.72 -12.57 10.06
N ILE A 172 13.68 -11.84 8.94
CA ILE A 172 12.99 -10.54 8.83
C ILE A 172 11.47 -10.64 9.04
N ARG A 173 10.90 -11.85 8.91
CA ARG A 173 9.48 -12.11 9.18
C ARG A 173 9.16 -12.19 10.67
N LEU A 174 10.17 -12.48 11.49
CA LEU A 174 10.03 -12.93 12.88
C LEU A 174 10.68 -12.00 13.92
N PHE A 175 11.69 -11.23 13.49
CA PHE A 175 12.54 -10.44 14.39
C PHE A 175 12.67 -9.00 13.90
N SER A 176 12.91 -8.08 14.84
CA SER A 176 13.12 -6.66 14.56
C SER A 176 14.56 -6.36 14.12
N THR A 177 15.51 -7.26 14.39
CA THR A 177 16.92 -7.15 14.01
C THR A 177 17.52 -8.52 13.70
N PHE A 178 18.50 -8.59 12.78
CA PHE A 178 19.23 -9.84 12.50
C PHE A 178 20.11 -10.30 13.66
N ARG A 179 20.58 -9.38 14.51
CA ARG A 179 21.31 -9.71 15.73
C ARG A 179 20.50 -10.57 16.68
N GLU A 180 19.26 -10.16 16.95
CA GLU A 180 18.34 -10.95 17.76
C GLU A 180 17.99 -12.26 17.06
N ALA A 181 17.71 -12.22 15.75
CA ALA A 181 17.38 -13.41 14.99
C ALA A 181 18.49 -14.47 15.04
N TYR A 182 19.74 -14.08 14.80
CA TYR A 182 20.89 -14.98 14.86
C TYR A 182 21.02 -15.54 16.28
N ARG A 183 20.99 -14.68 17.31
CA ARG A 183 21.08 -15.13 18.70
C ARG A 183 20.01 -16.15 19.07
N GLU A 184 18.74 -15.91 18.73
CA GLU A 184 17.63 -16.78 19.14
C GLU A 184 17.54 -18.05 18.29
N MET A 185 17.69 -17.96 16.97
CA MET A 185 17.61 -19.13 16.08
C MET A 185 18.84 -20.03 16.18
N ASN A 186 19.99 -19.49 16.61
CA ASN A 186 21.24 -20.24 16.76
C ASN A 186 21.35 -20.98 18.13
N LYS A 187 20.43 -20.74 19.08
CA LYS A 187 20.36 -21.54 20.32
C LYS A 187 19.94 -22.97 20.01
N THR A 188 20.33 -23.91 20.86
CA THR A 188 19.87 -25.31 20.78
C THR A 188 18.34 -25.39 20.77
N GLY A 189 17.76 -25.96 19.71
CA GLY A 189 16.29 -26.03 19.53
C GLY A 189 15.61 -24.70 19.19
N GLY A 190 16.35 -23.59 19.14
CA GLY A 190 15.82 -22.26 18.83
C GLY A 190 15.36 -22.14 17.38
N LEU A 191 16.04 -22.82 16.45
CA LEU A 191 15.70 -22.82 15.02
C LEU A 191 14.28 -23.33 14.78
N GLU A 192 13.97 -24.54 15.26
CA GLU A 192 12.64 -25.16 15.08
C GLU A 192 11.55 -24.37 15.82
N LEU A 193 11.83 -23.94 17.06
CA LEU A 193 10.91 -23.14 17.86
C LEU A 193 10.47 -21.86 17.14
N HIS A 194 11.42 -21.13 16.57
CA HIS A 194 11.15 -19.83 15.94
C HIS A 194 10.68 -19.93 14.50
N ARG A 195 10.97 -21.02 13.77
CA ARG A 195 10.48 -21.23 12.40
C ARG A 195 9.06 -21.77 12.34
N LYS A 196 8.54 -22.36 13.42
CA LYS A 196 7.16 -22.87 13.48
C LYS A 196 6.08 -21.91 12.96
N PRO A 197 6.09 -20.59 13.25
CA PRO A 197 5.12 -19.65 12.69
C PRO A 197 5.23 -19.42 11.18
N LEU A 198 6.32 -19.86 10.53
CA LEU A 198 6.53 -19.76 9.07
C LEU A 198 6.07 -21.01 8.32
N GLU A 199 5.69 -22.07 9.03
CA GLU A 199 5.22 -23.32 8.43
C GLU A 199 3.83 -23.12 7.81
N PRO A 200 3.53 -23.81 6.69
CA PRO A 200 2.18 -23.83 6.15
C PRO A 200 1.15 -24.29 7.19
N ARG A 201 -0.03 -23.66 7.19
CA ARG A 201 -1.11 -23.99 8.12
C ARG A 201 -1.99 -25.10 7.56
N ASP A 202 -2.41 -26.01 8.42
CA ASP A 202 -3.48 -26.96 8.12
C ASP A 202 -4.82 -26.22 8.00
N LEU A 203 -5.59 -26.55 6.95
CA LEU A 203 -6.88 -25.95 6.64
C LEU A 203 -8.06 -26.80 7.12
N SER A 204 -7.81 -27.97 7.72
CA SER A 204 -8.86 -28.88 8.20
C SER A 204 -9.90 -28.18 9.09
N GLU A 205 -9.47 -27.27 9.96
CA GLU A 205 -10.36 -26.49 10.82
C GLU A 205 -11.34 -25.64 10.00
N TYR A 206 -10.86 -24.95 8.96
CA TYR A 206 -11.70 -24.13 8.07
C TYR A 206 -12.71 -24.97 7.29
N HIS A 207 -12.26 -26.09 6.73
CA HIS A 207 -13.13 -26.99 5.96
C HIS A 207 -14.18 -27.71 6.80
N SER A 208 -13.95 -27.83 8.11
CA SER A 208 -14.92 -28.42 9.06
C SER A 208 -16.04 -27.46 9.50
N ARG A 209 -15.88 -26.16 9.28
CA ARG A 209 -16.89 -25.14 9.63
C ARG A 209 -18.08 -25.23 8.69
N GLU A 210 -19.29 -24.94 9.19
CA GLU A 210 -20.46 -24.75 8.32
C GLU A 210 -20.26 -23.53 7.39
N PRO A 211 -20.85 -23.50 6.19
CA PRO A 211 -20.83 -22.32 5.32
C PRO A 211 -21.36 -21.06 6.02
N TRP A 212 -20.80 -19.89 5.70
CA TRP A 212 -21.21 -18.62 6.30
C TRP A 212 -22.45 -18.03 5.61
N GLU A 213 -23.61 -18.66 5.84
CA GLU A 213 -24.88 -18.30 5.20
C GLU A 213 -25.91 -17.72 6.20
N GLU A 214 -25.49 -17.47 7.44
CA GLU A 214 -26.38 -16.97 8.49
C GLU A 214 -26.83 -15.52 8.26
N ILE A 215 -26.14 -14.74 7.43
CA ILE A 215 -26.46 -13.32 7.22
C ILE A 215 -27.59 -13.18 6.19
N GLU A 216 -28.69 -12.53 6.59
CA GLU A 216 -29.83 -12.27 5.70
C GLU A 216 -29.50 -11.04 4.84
N LEU A 217 -29.07 -11.26 3.59
CA LEU A 217 -28.59 -10.18 2.73
C LEU A 217 -29.69 -9.14 2.46
N VAL A 218 -29.37 -7.88 2.76
CA VAL A 218 -30.13 -6.71 2.34
C VAL A 218 -29.90 -6.53 0.83
N PRO A 219 -30.98 -6.48 0.02
CA PRO A 219 -30.86 -6.28 -1.42
C PRO A 219 -30.12 -4.99 -1.77
N GLU A 220 -29.35 -5.00 -2.85
CA GLU A 220 -28.49 -3.88 -3.27
C GLU A 220 -29.25 -2.54 -3.34
N VAL A 221 -30.44 -2.54 -3.95
CA VAL A 221 -31.33 -1.37 -4.07
C VAL A 221 -31.77 -0.78 -2.73
N ARG A 222 -31.70 -1.55 -1.64
CA ARG A 222 -32.07 -1.12 -0.28
C ARG A 222 -30.87 -0.75 0.58
N LEU A 223 -29.64 -1.05 0.18
CA LEU A 223 -28.44 -0.71 0.97
C LEU A 223 -28.34 0.79 1.31
N PRO A 224 -28.69 1.72 0.39
CA PRO A 224 -28.74 3.14 0.72
C PRO A 224 -29.63 3.47 1.93
N ASP A 225 -30.70 2.71 2.18
CA ASP A 225 -31.59 2.91 3.34
C ASP A 225 -30.81 2.81 4.69
N LEU A 226 -29.65 2.15 4.71
CA LEU A 226 -28.80 2.01 5.90
C LEU A 226 -27.89 3.23 6.13
N GLY A 227 -27.67 4.05 5.11
CA GLY A 227 -26.98 5.34 5.23
C GLY A 227 -27.86 6.45 5.79
N TYR A 228 -29.18 6.26 5.80
CA TYR A 228 -30.11 7.22 6.39
C TYR A 228 -30.05 7.20 7.92
N ILE A 229 -30.36 8.34 8.54
CA ILE A 229 -30.71 8.42 9.97
C ILE A 229 -31.81 7.39 10.30
N SER A 230 -31.94 7.02 11.58
CA SER A 230 -33.00 6.09 11.95
C SER A 230 -34.36 6.57 11.47
N ALA A 231 -35.18 5.63 10.99
CA ALA A 231 -36.54 5.96 10.53
C ALA A 231 -37.34 6.69 11.63
N LYS A 232 -37.01 6.43 12.90
CA LYS A 232 -37.54 7.16 14.06
C LYS A 232 -37.13 8.64 14.04
N ALA A 233 -35.84 8.94 13.94
CA ALA A 233 -35.35 10.32 13.84
C ALA A 233 -35.92 11.03 12.60
N ALA A 234 -36.00 10.34 11.46
CA ALA A 234 -36.58 10.90 10.23
C ALA A 234 -38.06 11.29 10.39
N ARG A 235 -38.84 10.55 11.18
CA ARG A 235 -40.23 10.89 11.53
C ARG A 235 -40.29 12.13 12.44
N GLU A 236 -39.39 12.23 13.42
CA GLU A 236 -39.33 13.36 14.35
C GLU A 236 -38.89 14.67 13.66
N GLU A 237 -38.00 14.58 12.67
CA GLU A 237 -37.48 15.72 11.90
C GLU A 237 -38.33 16.12 10.68
N ALA A 238 -39.40 15.38 10.36
CA ALA A 238 -40.16 15.56 9.12
C ALA A 238 -40.66 16.99 8.91
N ASN A 239 -41.05 17.68 9.99
CA ASN A 239 -41.52 19.05 9.91
C ASN A 239 -40.38 20.02 9.53
N GLU A 240 -39.20 19.88 10.15
CA GLU A 240 -38.05 20.74 9.86
C GLU A 240 -37.51 20.52 8.44
N ARG A 241 -37.49 19.26 7.99
CA ARG A 241 -37.16 18.86 6.62
C ARG A 241 -38.12 19.46 5.59
N ARG A 242 -39.42 19.46 5.90
CA ARG A 242 -40.43 20.11 5.05
C ARG A 242 -40.17 21.60 4.94
N VAL A 243 -39.95 22.27 6.08
CA VAL A 243 -39.69 23.72 6.13
C VAL A 243 -38.52 24.13 5.25
N ILE A 244 -37.39 23.41 5.29
CA ILE A 244 -36.22 23.76 4.49
C ILE A 244 -36.38 23.34 3.01
N SER A 245 -36.99 22.19 2.72
CA SER A 245 -37.23 21.74 1.35
C SER A 245 -38.15 22.72 0.60
N ASP A 246 -39.26 23.12 1.22
CA ASP A 246 -40.19 24.09 0.65
C ASP A 246 -39.49 25.44 0.42
N PHE A 247 -38.66 25.88 1.37
CA PHE A 247 -37.89 27.12 1.23
C PHE A 247 -36.89 27.08 0.07
N LEU A 248 -36.19 25.96 -0.12
CA LEU A 248 -35.24 25.79 -1.23
C LEU A 248 -35.96 25.79 -2.59
N ARG A 249 -37.12 25.11 -2.70
CA ARG A 249 -37.95 25.13 -3.91
C ARG A 249 -38.48 26.52 -4.22
N GLU A 250 -39.08 27.18 -3.22
CA GLU A 250 -39.57 28.56 -3.32
C GLU A 250 -38.44 29.50 -3.77
N THR A 251 -37.25 29.35 -3.21
CA THR A 251 -36.10 30.18 -3.57
C THR A 251 -35.65 29.90 -5.01
N ALA A 252 -35.65 28.64 -5.46
CA ALA A 252 -35.34 28.31 -6.85
C ALA A 252 -36.36 28.93 -7.82
N ASP A 253 -37.66 28.76 -7.55
CA ASP A 253 -38.75 29.34 -8.36
C ASP A 253 -38.60 30.87 -8.47
N ARG A 254 -38.33 31.54 -7.34
CA ARG A 254 -38.18 33.00 -7.30
C ARG A 254 -36.92 33.48 -8.00
N ILE A 255 -35.82 32.73 -7.96
CA ILE A 255 -34.61 33.09 -8.71
C ILE A 255 -34.86 33.02 -10.22
N GLU A 256 -35.61 32.01 -10.68
CA GLU A 256 -35.96 31.88 -12.11
C GLU A 256 -36.88 33.02 -12.57
N GLN A 257 -37.80 33.48 -11.72
CA GLN A 257 -38.77 34.53 -12.05
C GLN A 257 -38.23 35.95 -11.89
N GLU A 258 -37.52 36.22 -10.79
CA GLU A 258 -37.18 37.56 -10.32
C GLU A 258 -35.65 37.81 -10.27
N GLY A 259 -34.84 36.78 -10.53
CA GLY A 259 -33.38 36.85 -10.49
C GLY A 259 -32.77 36.62 -9.10
N LYS A 260 -31.43 36.48 -9.05
CA LYS A 260 -30.67 36.06 -7.84
C LYS A 260 -30.73 37.04 -6.66
N GLN A 261 -31.07 38.30 -6.91
CA GLN A 261 -31.15 39.37 -5.91
C GLN A 261 -32.23 39.11 -4.84
N ILE A 262 -33.15 38.19 -5.11
CA ILE A 262 -34.24 37.82 -4.19
C ILE A 262 -33.74 37.28 -2.85
N ILE A 263 -32.54 36.70 -2.83
CA ILE A 263 -31.93 36.19 -1.60
C ILE A 263 -31.64 37.33 -0.62
N GLU A 264 -31.26 38.51 -1.11
CA GLU A 264 -30.98 39.67 -0.26
C GLU A 264 -32.22 40.17 0.47
N GLN A 265 -33.41 39.93 -0.09
CA GLN A 265 -34.69 40.32 0.48
C GLN A 265 -35.14 39.46 1.67
N TYR A 266 -34.54 38.27 1.87
CA TYR A 266 -34.84 37.47 3.05
C TYR A 266 -34.24 38.10 4.32
N SER A 267 -35.05 38.19 5.39
CA SER A 267 -34.57 38.67 6.69
C SER A 267 -33.38 37.85 7.22
N THR A 268 -32.46 38.51 7.93
CA THR A 268 -31.30 37.87 8.56
C THR A 268 -31.69 36.69 9.45
N LYS A 269 -32.82 36.80 10.17
CA LYS A 269 -33.34 35.72 11.01
C LYS A 269 -33.77 34.50 10.19
N LYS A 270 -34.42 34.70 9.03
CA LYS A 270 -34.81 33.60 8.12
C LYS A 270 -33.55 32.93 7.54
N LYS A 271 -32.57 33.71 7.08
CA LYS A 271 -31.28 33.19 6.58
C LYS A 271 -30.55 32.35 7.62
N LEU A 272 -30.37 32.86 8.85
CA LEU A 272 -29.72 32.12 9.93
C LEU A 272 -30.44 30.80 10.27
N LYS A 273 -31.77 30.83 10.32
CA LYS A 273 -32.57 29.61 10.56
C LYS A 273 -32.36 28.58 9.45
N MET A 274 -32.42 29.01 8.19
CA MET A 274 -32.24 28.11 7.04
C MET A 274 -30.80 27.58 6.97
N SER A 275 -29.79 28.44 7.15
CA SER A 275 -28.38 27.99 7.26
C SER A 275 -28.18 26.99 8.40
N SER A 276 -28.85 27.18 9.54
CA SER A 276 -28.79 26.22 10.65
C SER A 276 -29.42 24.88 10.29
N LEU A 277 -30.55 24.88 9.58
CA LEU A 277 -31.20 23.63 9.11
C LEU A 277 -30.37 22.95 8.02
N LEU A 278 -29.80 23.70 7.08
CA LEU A 278 -28.87 23.17 6.09
C LEU A 278 -27.66 22.50 6.74
N ARG A 279 -27.07 23.12 7.77
CA ARG A 279 -25.99 22.48 8.54
C ARG A 279 -26.46 21.26 9.32
N LYS A 280 -27.65 21.34 9.95
CA LYS A 280 -28.23 20.22 10.70
C LYS A 280 -28.45 19.00 9.82
N PHE A 281 -28.87 19.21 8.57
CA PHE A 281 -29.15 18.15 7.61
C PHE A 281 -28.01 17.92 6.62
N GLU A 282 -26.79 18.35 6.96
CA GLU A 282 -25.55 18.12 6.19
C GLU A 282 -25.67 18.44 4.70
N SER A 283 -26.20 19.63 4.39
CA SER A 283 -26.45 20.05 3.01
C SER A 283 -25.19 20.07 2.14
N HIS A 284 -25.34 19.67 0.88
CA HIS A 284 -24.26 19.65 -0.13
C HIS A 284 -24.02 20.99 -0.82
N LEU A 285 -24.72 22.07 -0.42
CA LEU A 285 -24.48 23.39 -0.98
C LEU A 285 -23.10 23.91 -0.51
N GLU A 286 -22.21 24.24 -1.46
CA GLU A 286 -20.82 24.66 -1.20
C GLU A 286 -20.72 25.89 -0.26
N HIS A 287 -21.77 26.71 -0.25
CA HIS A 287 -21.85 27.94 0.52
C HIS A 287 -23.26 28.06 1.11
N ASP A 288 -23.40 28.70 2.28
CA ASP A 288 -24.70 28.91 2.92
C ASP A 288 -25.26 30.30 2.62
N PHE A 289 -26.51 30.57 3.03
CA PHE A 289 -27.18 31.86 2.80
C PHE A 289 -26.51 33.07 3.46
N MET A 290 -25.46 32.87 4.26
CA MET A 290 -24.67 33.93 4.89
C MET A 290 -23.33 34.16 4.17
N SER A 291 -22.92 33.25 3.28
CA SER A 291 -21.70 33.38 2.50
C SER A 291 -21.84 34.42 1.39
N THR A 292 -20.85 35.31 1.26
CA THR A 292 -20.73 36.24 0.13
C THR A 292 -20.45 35.53 -1.20
N LEU A 293 -20.05 34.26 -1.14
CA LEU A 293 -19.79 33.40 -2.29
C LEU A 293 -21.01 32.53 -2.64
N PHE A 294 -22.13 32.66 -1.92
CA PHE A 294 -23.34 31.91 -2.23
C PHE A 294 -23.94 32.35 -3.57
N SER A 295 -23.68 31.57 -4.61
CA SER A 295 -24.27 31.75 -5.93
C SER A 295 -25.33 30.66 -6.13
N PRO A 296 -26.62 30.97 -5.93
CA PRO A 296 -27.66 29.96 -6.05
C PRO A 296 -27.84 29.55 -7.53
N ASP A 297 -27.71 28.26 -7.79
CA ASP A 297 -28.22 27.64 -9.01
C ASP A 297 -29.62 27.08 -8.69
N PRO A 298 -30.70 27.55 -9.33
CA PRO A 298 -32.07 27.05 -9.11
C PRO A 298 -32.16 25.52 -9.19
N ASN A 299 -31.46 24.91 -10.15
CA ASN A 299 -31.45 23.47 -10.31
C ASN A 299 -30.72 22.78 -9.16
N MET A 300 -29.65 23.38 -8.63
CA MET A 300 -28.94 22.86 -7.45
C MET A 300 -29.82 22.96 -6.19
N LEU A 301 -30.54 24.08 -6.01
CA LEU A 301 -31.46 24.28 -4.89
C LEU A 301 -32.62 23.29 -4.90
N ARG A 302 -33.25 23.04 -6.06
CA ARG A 302 -34.33 22.04 -6.18
C ARG A 302 -33.83 20.63 -5.85
N ARG A 303 -32.66 20.26 -6.35
CA ARG A 303 -32.04 18.96 -6.04
C ARG A 303 -31.77 18.80 -4.56
N GLU A 304 -31.20 19.82 -3.94
CA GLU A 304 -30.97 19.81 -2.49
C GLU A 304 -32.30 19.72 -1.72
N ALA A 305 -33.34 20.39 -2.20
CA ALA A 305 -34.68 20.29 -1.63
C ALA A 305 -35.24 18.86 -1.72
N ASP A 306 -35.05 18.17 -2.84
CA ASP A 306 -35.49 16.78 -3.04
C ASP A 306 -34.75 15.81 -2.12
N VAL A 307 -33.46 16.05 -1.87
CA VAL A 307 -32.65 15.25 -0.94
C VAL A 307 -33.14 15.43 0.50
N ILE A 308 -33.39 16.67 0.92
CA ILE A 308 -33.77 16.99 2.30
C ILE A 308 -35.25 16.72 2.58
N ALA A 309 -36.10 16.72 1.54
CA ALA A 309 -37.55 16.57 1.66
C ALA A 309 -37.97 15.43 2.61
N PRO A 310 -39.03 15.64 3.42
CA PRO A 310 -39.54 14.59 4.28
C PRO A 310 -39.96 13.38 3.43
N LYS A 311 -39.45 12.21 3.79
CA LYS A 311 -39.81 10.95 3.14
C LYS A 311 -41.27 10.61 3.46
N ASP A 312 -41.94 9.96 2.53
CA ASP A 312 -43.31 9.50 2.76
C ASP A 312 -43.34 8.34 3.78
N THR A 313 -44.51 8.02 4.31
CA THR A 313 -44.64 6.96 5.32
C THR A 313 -44.19 5.59 4.78
N LYS A 314 -44.37 5.33 3.48
CA LYS A 314 -44.00 4.06 2.85
C LYS A 314 -42.48 3.90 2.77
N ASP A 315 -41.77 4.96 2.41
CA ASP A 315 -40.31 5.02 2.40
C ASP A 315 -39.75 4.88 3.82
N LEU A 316 -40.35 5.54 4.81
CA LEU A 316 -39.94 5.41 6.20
C LEU A 316 -40.16 3.99 6.76
N ASP A 317 -41.26 3.35 6.40
CA ASP A 317 -41.52 1.95 6.77
C ASP A 317 -40.56 0.99 6.05
N ARG A 318 -40.22 1.26 4.79
CA ARG A 318 -39.19 0.52 4.04
C ARG A 318 -37.84 0.65 4.73
N ILE A 319 -37.40 1.87 5.06
CA ILE A 319 -36.14 2.15 5.75
C ILE A 319 -36.11 1.44 7.10
N ALA A 320 -37.18 1.55 7.90
CA ALA A 320 -37.29 0.87 9.20
C ALA A 320 -37.17 -0.65 9.06
N SER A 321 -37.82 -1.24 8.05
CA SER A 321 -37.70 -2.67 7.75
C SER A 321 -36.27 -3.06 7.37
N THR A 322 -35.59 -2.25 6.55
CA THR A 322 -34.20 -2.50 6.13
C THR A 322 -33.26 -2.42 7.34
N GLN A 323 -33.40 -1.38 8.16
CA GLN A 323 -32.61 -1.17 9.37
C GLN A 323 -32.82 -2.31 10.39
N ALA A 324 -34.05 -2.78 10.57
CA ALA A 324 -34.35 -3.92 11.44
C ALA A 324 -33.70 -5.23 10.95
N GLN A 325 -33.66 -5.46 9.64
CA GLN A 325 -32.94 -6.61 9.05
C GLN A 325 -31.43 -6.50 9.31
N ALA A 326 -30.82 -5.35 9.02
CA ALA A 326 -29.41 -5.12 9.24
C ALA A 326 -29.01 -5.17 10.73
N GLN A 327 -29.92 -4.81 11.64
CA GLN A 327 -29.71 -4.97 13.09
C GLN A 327 -29.73 -6.44 13.53
N ARG A 328 -30.57 -7.29 12.92
CA ARG A 328 -30.52 -8.75 13.15
C ARG A 328 -29.21 -9.34 12.63
N ASN A 329 -28.76 -8.93 11.46
CA ASN A 329 -27.46 -9.32 10.93
C ASN A 329 -26.31 -8.88 11.86
N LEU A 330 -26.36 -7.66 12.40
CA LEU A 330 -25.40 -7.19 13.38
C LEU A 330 -25.36 -8.10 14.63
N ALA A 331 -26.52 -8.52 15.14
CA ALA A 331 -26.57 -9.47 16.25
C ALA A 331 -25.89 -10.81 15.92
N ARG A 332 -26.07 -11.32 14.69
CA ARG A 332 -25.37 -12.53 14.21
C ARG A 332 -23.86 -12.33 14.10
N TYR A 333 -23.41 -11.19 13.57
CA TYR A 333 -21.97 -10.84 13.54
C TYR A 333 -21.36 -10.78 14.95
N LEU A 334 -22.08 -10.17 15.90
CA LEU A 334 -21.63 -10.07 17.28
C LEU A 334 -21.59 -11.43 17.98
N ALA A 335 -22.56 -12.30 17.70
CA ALA A 335 -22.70 -13.61 18.32
C ALA A 335 -21.88 -14.73 17.65
N ALA A 336 -21.33 -14.51 16.45
CA ALA A 336 -20.52 -15.49 15.74
C ALA A 336 -19.37 -16.00 16.63
N ASP A 337 -18.98 -17.27 16.52
CA ASP A 337 -17.90 -17.82 17.34
C ASP A 337 -16.53 -17.24 16.96
N TYR A 338 -16.33 -17.06 15.65
CA TYR A 338 -15.08 -16.59 15.06
C TYR A 338 -15.35 -15.43 14.11
N LEU A 339 -14.31 -14.61 13.91
CA LEU A 339 -14.26 -13.64 12.84
C LEU A 339 -12.88 -13.76 12.18
N ASP A 340 -12.84 -14.10 10.90
CA ASP A 340 -11.60 -14.27 10.16
C ASP A 340 -11.23 -12.97 9.45
N VAL A 341 -12.21 -12.33 8.80
CA VAL A 341 -11.97 -11.13 7.97
C VAL A 341 -12.87 -9.98 8.40
N TYR A 342 -12.27 -8.82 8.66
CA TYR A 342 -12.98 -7.56 8.84
C TYR A 342 -12.83 -6.70 7.59
N VAL A 343 -13.94 -6.29 6.96
CA VAL A 343 -13.93 -5.34 5.84
C VAL A 343 -14.12 -3.92 6.38
N ALA A 344 -13.06 -3.11 6.30
CA ALA A 344 -13.04 -1.71 6.69
C ALA A 344 -13.35 -0.82 5.48
N THR A 345 -14.32 0.09 5.63
CA THR A 345 -14.76 1.04 4.60
C THR A 345 -15.36 2.28 5.25
N SER A 346 -15.30 3.42 4.54
CA SER A 346 -16.12 4.60 4.83
C SER A 346 -17.29 4.68 3.86
N MET A 347 -18.49 4.28 4.28
CA MET A 347 -19.71 4.41 3.47
C MET A 347 -20.36 5.77 3.71
N ARG A 348 -20.33 6.66 2.70
CA ARG A 348 -20.86 8.03 2.78
C ARG A 348 -21.93 8.31 1.74
N VAL A 349 -21.74 7.79 0.53
CA VAL A 349 -22.68 7.92 -0.58
C VAL A 349 -23.21 6.56 -1.01
N ASP A 350 -24.34 6.54 -1.72
CA ASP A 350 -24.98 5.30 -2.20
C ASP A 350 -24.02 4.39 -2.99
N ALA A 351 -23.13 5.01 -3.78
CA ALA A 351 -22.10 4.31 -4.54
C ALA A 351 -21.14 3.50 -3.64
N ASP A 352 -20.82 3.99 -2.43
CA ASP A 352 -19.92 3.30 -1.51
C ASP A 352 -20.54 1.99 -1.00
N PHE A 353 -21.83 2.02 -0.62
CA PHE A 353 -22.55 0.84 -0.15
C PHE A 353 -22.58 -0.25 -1.21
N ILE A 354 -22.82 0.14 -2.46
CA ILE A 354 -22.93 -0.78 -3.59
C ILE A 354 -21.56 -1.34 -3.96
N SER A 355 -20.54 -0.48 -4.07
CA SER A 355 -19.16 -0.87 -4.33
C SER A 355 -18.65 -1.90 -3.32
N VAL A 356 -18.77 -1.60 -2.02
CA VAL A 356 -18.30 -2.48 -0.94
C VAL A 356 -19.08 -3.79 -0.93
N ASN A 357 -20.41 -3.73 -1.09
CA ASN A 357 -21.22 -4.95 -1.07
C ASN A 357 -20.89 -5.85 -2.26
N ARG A 358 -20.81 -5.31 -3.47
CA ARG A 358 -20.44 -6.07 -4.67
C ARG A 358 -19.06 -6.69 -4.53
N PHE A 359 -18.06 -5.92 -4.11
CA PHE A 359 -16.72 -6.44 -3.83
C PHE A 359 -16.76 -7.59 -2.82
N THR A 360 -17.41 -7.38 -1.68
CA THR A 360 -17.49 -8.37 -0.59
C THR A 360 -18.18 -9.65 -1.05
N GLN A 361 -19.32 -9.55 -1.72
CA GLN A 361 -20.04 -10.70 -2.25
C GLN A 361 -19.19 -11.47 -3.27
N ASN A 362 -18.59 -10.77 -4.23
CA ASN A 362 -17.77 -11.39 -5.26
C ASN A 362 -16.53 -12.08 -4.66
N LEU A 363 -15.89 -11.45 -3.67
CA LEU A 363 -14.72 -11.99 -2.99
C LEU A 363 -15.02 -13.27 -2.22
N PHE A 364 -16.05 -13.27 -1.39
CA PHE A 364 -16.36 -14.45 -0.56
C PHE A 364 -17.11 -15.55 -1.33
N CYS A 365 -17.66 -15.23 -2.51
CA CYS A 365 -18.14 -16.25 -3.46
C CYS A 365 -17.02 -16.80 -4.36
N HIS A 366 -15.85 -16.17 -4.39
CA HIS A 366 -14.73 -16.60 -5.24
C HIS A 366 -14.31 -18.04 -4.90
N PRO A 367 -14.03 -18.92 -5.89
CA PRO A 367 -13.72 -20.33 -5.63
C PRO A 367 -12.59 -20.56 -4.62
N ASP A 368 -11.57 -19.70 -4.63
CA ASP A 368 -10.40 -19.79 -3.74
C ASP A 368 -10.70 -19.43 -2.29
N VAL A 369 -11.73 -18.61 -2.05
CA VAL A 369 -12.12 -18.15 -0.70
C VAL A 369 -13.31 -18.94 -0.19
N LYS A 370 -14.30 -19.24 -1.04
CA LYS A 370 -15.55 -19.92 -0.67
C LYS A 370 -15.29 -21.26 0.03
N LYS A 371 -14.30 -22.03 -0.44
CA LYS A 371 -13.91 -23.33 0.14
C LYS A 371 -13.35 -23.25 1.56
N LEU A 372 -12.93 -22.07 2.02
CA LEU A 372 -12.35 -21.84 3.33
C LEU A 372 -13.41 -21.54 4.42
N ASN A 373 -14.69 -21.43 4.05
CA ASN A 373 -15.80 -21.17 4.99
C ASN A 373 -15.55 -20.00 5.97
N LEU A 374 -14.84 -18.96 5.50
CA LEU A 374 -14.42 -17.84 6.35
C LEU A 374 -15.62 -17.10 6.93
N ARG A 375 -15.50 -16.69 8.19
CA ARG A 375 -16.40 -15.77 8.87
C ARG A 375 -15.95 -14.35 8.60
N PHE A 376 -16.78 -13.55 7.95
CA PHE A 376 -16.42 -12.18 7.59
C PHE A 376 -17.49 -11.18 7.97
N PHE A 377 -17.04 -9.98 8.31
CA PHE A 377 -17.92 -8.84 8.61
C PHE A 377 -18.10 -7.99 7.36
N ASN A 378 -19.31 -7.95 6.81
CA ASN A 378 -19.68 -7.02 5.75
C ASN A 378 -20.42 -5.82 6.36
N PRO A 379 -19.78 -4.64 6.46
CA PRO A 379 -20.39 -3.49 7.11
C PRO A 379 -21.66 -3.01 6.41
N THR A 380 -21.80 -3.24 5.10
CA THR A 380 -23.00 -2.88 4.32
C THR A 380 -24.25 -3.67 4.72
N GLN A 381 -24.08 -4.74 5.50
CA GLN A 381 -25.17 -5.62 5.94
C GLN A 381 -25.53 -5.40 7.42
N SER A 382 -24.95 -4.39 8.06
CA SER A 382 -25.08 -4.11 9.49
C SER A 382 -25.56 -2.69 9.74
N TRP A 383 -26.35 -2.49 10.79
CA TRP A 383 -26.83 -1.16 11.16
C TRP A 383 -27.08 -1.05 12.67
N ILE A 384 -26.74 0.12 13.22
CA ILE A 384 -27.05 0.53 14.59
C ILE A 384 -27.20 2.04 14.63
N ASP A 385 -28.20 2.53 15.37
CA ASP A 385 -28.56 3.96 15.42
C ASP A 385 -27.51 4.79 16.17
N ASP A 386 -26.97 4.25 17.26
CA ASP A 386 -26.02 4.96 18.10
C ASP A 386 -24.61 4.98 17.49
N ARG A 387 -24.10 6.19 17.22
CA ARG A 387 -22.77 6.39 16.63
C ARG A 387 -21.65 5.85 17.52
N VAL A 388 -21.79 5.94 18.84
CA VAL A 388 -20.79 5.39 19.78
C VAL A 388 -20.78 3.87 19.70
N ALA A 389 -21.96 3.24 19.75
CA ALA A 389 -22.11 1.81 19.59
C ALA A 389 -21.57 1.32 18.23
N LYS A 390 -21.78 2.08 17.14
CA LYS A 390 -21.17 1.78 15.84
C LYS A 390 -19.64 1.72 15.93
N GLY A 391 -19.00 2.72 16.53
CA GLY A 391 -17.55 2.72 16.71
C GLY A 391 -17.05 1.56 17.59
N LEU A 392 -17.82 1.19 18.62
CA LEU A 392 -17.50 0.02 19.46
C LEU A 392 -17.63 -1.30 18.70
N VAL A 393 -18.64 -1.43 17.83
CA VAL A 393 -18.80 -2.59 16.96
C VAL A 393 -17.59 -2.71 16.02
N GLU A 394 -17.21 -1.63 15.33
CA GLU A 394 -16.05 -1.61 14.42
C GLU A 394 -14.76 -1.99 15.16
N ALA A 395 -14.51 -1.40 16.33
CA ALA A 395 -13.35 -1.72 17.17
C ALA A 395 -13.35 -3.19 17.64
N LEU A 396 -14.53 -3.73 17.99
CA LEU A 396 -14.67 -5.12 18.41
C LEU A 396 -14.46 -6.08 17.23
N MET A 397 -15.03 -5.81 16.06
CA MET A 397 -14.82 -6.61 14.85
C MET A 397 -13.34 -6.62 14.48
N LEU A 398 -12.70 -5.44 14.46
CA LEU A 398 -11.26 -5.32 14.18
C LEU A 398 -10.39 -6.06 15.20
N ARG A 399 -10.76 -6.04 16.49
CA ARG A 399 -10.07 -6.84 17.52
C ARG A 399 -10.23 -8.34 17.29
N ARG A 400 -11.41 -8.79 16.87
CA ARG A 400 -11.73 -10.22 16.72
C ARG A 400 -11.21 -10.84 15.43
N SER A 401 -11.09 -10.05 14.35
CA SER A 401 -10.66 -10.55 13.05
C SER A 401 -9.22 -11.08 13.06
N GLN A 402 -8.92 -12.04 12.19
CA GLN A 402 -7.55 -12.50 11.96
C GLN A 402 -6.82 -11.60 10.96
N MET A 403 -7.55 -11.02 10.00
CA MET A 403 -7.04 -10.08 9.01
C MET A 403 -8.06 -8.97 8.71
N THR A 404 -7.57 -7.88 8.11
CA THR A 404 -8.42 -6.75 7.70
C THR A 404 -8.28 -6.51 6.20
N ILE A 405 -9.41 -6.30 5.53
CA ILE A 405 -9.45 -5.76 4.17
C ILE A 405 -9.88 -4.31 4.28
N TYR A 406 -9.04 -3.39 3.85
CA TYR A 406 -9.37 -1.97 3.78
C TYR A 406 -9.75 -1.59 2.36
N MET A 407 -10.98 -1.11 2.18
CA MET A 407 -11.50 -0.60 0.92
C MET A 407 -11.04 0.84 0.74
N ALA A 408 -10.00 1.07 -0.07
CA ALA A 408 -9.48 2.40 -0.34
C ALA A 408 -10.33 3.13 -1.39
N GLN A 409 -11.46 3.69 -0.94
CA GLN A 409 -12.43 4.37 -1.78
C GLN A 409 -11.99 5.81 -2.11
N LYS A 410 -12.78 6.48 -2.95
CA LYS A 410 -12.48 7.85 -3.42
C LYS A 410 -12.39 8.86 -2.27
N GLY A 411 -13.22 8.70 -1.22
CA GLY A 411 -13.39 9.68 -0.14
C GLY A 411 -13.15 9.14 1.27
N ASP A 412 -11.99 8.53 1.52
CA ASP A 412 -11.66 7.97 2.83
C ASP A 412 -11.33 9.02 3.90
N THR A 413 -11.44 8.60 5.17
CA THR A 413 -11.19 9.41 6.36
C THR A 413 -9.97 8.94 7.12
N PHE A 414 -9.38 9.86 7.89
CA PHE A 414 -8.39 9.55 8.93
C PHE A 414 -8.80 8.39 9.86
N GLY A 415 -10.11 8.23 10.13
CA GLY A 415 -10.62 7.16 10.97
C GLY A 415 -10.35 5.75 10.42
N LYS A 416 -10.46 5.56 9.10
CA LYS A 416 -10.23 4.23 8.49
C LYS A 416 -8.76 3.93 8.24
N ASP A 417 -7.96 4.95 7.94
CA ASP A 417 -6.49 4.81 7.95
C ASP A 417 -6.00 4.40 9.37
N SER A 418 -6.67 4.91 10.42
CA SER A 418 -6.40 4.50 11.81
C SER A 418 -6.74 3.02 12.05
N GLU A 419 -7.85 2.50 11.51
CA GLU A 419 -8.20 1.07 11.62
C GLU A 419 -7.14 0.18 10.98
N ALA A 420 -6.69 0.51 9.76
CA ALA A 420 -5.60 -0.20 9.09
C ALA A 420 -4.31 -0.18 9.93
N SER A 421 -3.95 0.99 10.46
CA SER A 421 -2.77 1.15 11.33
C SER A 421 -2.86 0.33 12.61
N VAL A 422 -4.02 0.28 13.26
CA VAL A 422 -4.24 -0.51 14.49
C VAL A 422 -4.14 -2.01 14.19
N ALA A 423 -4.71 -2.47 13.07
CA ALA A 423 -4.60 -3.87 12.66
C ALA A 423 -3.12 -4.26 12.41
N LEU A 424 -2.36 -3.43 11.69
CA LEU A 424 -0.93 -3.68 11.45
C LEU A 424 -0.13 -3.71 12.76
N GLY A 425 -0.38 -2.77 13.66
CA GLY A 425 0.30 -2.68 14.97
C GLY A 425 -0.02 -3.84 15.91
N GLN A 426 -1.15 -4.52 15.72
CA GLN A 426 -1.49 -5.79 16.38
C GLN A 426 -0.83 -7.02 15.72
N GLY A 427 -0.11 -6.83 14.61
CA GLY A 427 0.51 -7.91 13.84
C GLY A 427 -0.43 -8.65 12.90
N LYS A 428 -1.61 -8.10 12.64
CA LYS A 428 -2.58 -8.69 11.70
C LYS A 428 -2.23 -8.31 10.26
N PRO A 429 -2.40 -9.20 9.28
CA PRO A 429 -2.31 -8.83 7.88
C PRO A 429 -3.38 -7.81 7.51
N VAL A 430 -3.00 -6.82 6.71
CA VAL A 430 -3.92 -5.84 6.12
C VAL A 430 -3.78 -5.90 4.60
N ILE A 431 -4.89 -6.21 3.93
CA ILE A 431 -5.00 -6.10 2.47
C ILE A 431 -5.73 -4.79 2.19
N VAL A 432 -5.12 -3.89 1.43
CA VAL A 432 -5.79 -2.70 0.91
C VAL A 432 -6.28 -3.01 -0.49
N TYR A 433 -7.60 -3.04 -0.66
CA TYR A 433 -8.22 -3.12 -1.97
C TYR A 433 -8.39 -1.72 -2.54
N VAL A 434 -7.81 -1.49 -3.72
CA VAL A 434 -7.93 -0.22 -4.42
C VAL A 434 -8.51 -0.48 -5.81
N PRO A 435 -9.67 0.10 -6.17
CA PRO A 435 -10.28 -0.11 -7.47
C PRO A 435 -9.37 0.29 -8.65
N LYS A 436 -9.62 -0.31 -9.81
CA LYS A 436 -8.93 0.02 -11.06
C LYS A 436 -9.90 -0.02 -12.23
N LEU A 437 -9.56 0.68 -13.30
CA LEU A 437 -10.32 0.60 -14.54
C LEU A 437 -9.86 -0.65 -15.31
N THR A 438 -10.81 -1.54 -15.59
CA THR A 438 -10.56 -2.74 -16.40
C THR A 438 -11.67 -2.95 -17.40
N PHE A 439 -11.29 -3.17 -18.67
CA PHE A 439 -12.18 -3.61 -19.72
C PHE A 439 -11.38 -4.17 -20.90
N LYS A 440 -11.56 -5.46 -21.20
CA LYS A 440 -10.82 -6.16 -22.28
C LYS A 440 -9.30 -5.94 -22.13
N ASN A 441 -8.68 -5.21 -23.06
CA ASN A 441 -7.24 -4.93 -23.09
C ASN A 441 -6.86 -3.61 -22.38
N ILE A 442 -7.81 -2.95 -21.73
CA ILE A 442 -7.58 -1.75 -20.95
C ILE A 442 -7.56 -2.15 -19.49
N ASP A 443 -6.43 -1.96 -18.84
CA ASP A 443 -6.24 -2.20 -17.41
C ASP A 443 -5.33 -1.09 -16.89
N SER A 444 -5.86 -0.23 -16.03
CA SER A 444 -5.12 0.94 -15.55
C SER A 444 -3.93 0.56 -14.68
N GLU A 445 -3.97 -0.57 -13.98
CA GLU A 445 -2.83 -1.06 -13.20
C GLU A 445 -1.71 -1.54 -14.12
N ILE A 446 -2.06 -2.34 -15.15
CA ILE A 446 -1.07 -2.83 -16.13
C ILE A 446 -0.43 -1.65 -16.85
N ILE A 447 -1.24 -0.69 -17.31
CA ILE A 447 -0.74 0.49 -18.01
C ILE A 447 0.13 1.34 -17.06
N GLY A 448 -0.29 1.54 -15.81
CA GLY A 448 0.46 2.29 -14.80
C GLY A 448 1.83 1.68 -14.47
N ALA A 449 1.98 0.36 -14.61
CA ALA A 449 3.23 -0.37 -14.38
C ALA A 449 4.18 -0.38 -15.59
N LEU A 450 3.76 0.10 -16.77
CA LEU A 450 4.62 0.10 -17.96
C LEU A 450 5.82 1.05 -17.81
N PRO A 451 7.01 0.66 -18.30
CA PRO A 451 8.13 1.58 -18.43
C PRO A 451 7.78 2.75 -19.34
N ARG A 452 8.37 3.92 -19.08
CA ARG A 452 8.20 5.13 -19.90
C ARG A 452 8.35 4.87 -21.40
N SER A 453 9.40 4.15 -21.79
CA SER A 453 9.69 3.83 -23.19
C SER A 453 8.58 3.02 -23.87
N GLU A 454 7.88 2.16 -23.11
CA GLU A 454 6.75 1.40 -23.64
C GLU A 454 5.49 2.26 -23.74
N LEU A 455 5.24 3.12 -22.75
CA LEU A 455 4.15 4.09 -22.79
C LEU A 455 4.26 4.99 -24.02
N GLU A 456 5.44 5.58 -24.26
CA GLU A 456 5.72 6.42 -25.43
C GLU A 456 5.50 5.64 -26.73
N ARG A 457 6.03 4.40 -26.83
CA ARG A 457 5.83 3.54 -28.00
C ARG A 457 4.34 3.30 -28.29
N PHE A 458 3.56 2.95 -27.26
CA PHE A 458 2.13 2.69 -27.44
C PHE A 458 1.38 3.96 -27.83
N ILE A 459 1.67 5.10 -27.17
CA ILE A 459 1.06 6.40 -27.49
C ILE A 459 1.32 6.77 -28.95
N THR A 460 2.57 6.68 -29.43
CA THR A 460 2.89 6.98 -30.84
C THR A 460 2.22 6.02 -31.82
N SER A 461 2.12 4.73 -31.48
CA SER A 461 1.50 3.73 -32.37
C SER A 461 -0.03 3.76 -32.40
N GLU A 462 -0.65 4.20 -31.30
CA GLU A 462 -2.10 4.20 -31.12
C GLU A 462 -2.71 5.60 -31.26
N GLY A 463 -1.93 6.66 -31.07
CA GLY A 463 -2.40 8.04 -31.03
C GLY A 463 -2.64 8.67 -32.40
N SER A 464 -2.92 9.97 -32.36
CA SER A 464 -3.07 10.85 -33.53
C SER A 464 -1.73 11.44 -33.98
N ALA A 465 -1.70 12.22 -35.06
CA ALA A 465 -0.47 12.89 -35.53
C ALA A 465 0.17 13.79 -34.45
N ASP A 466 -0.65 14.39 -33.57
CA ASP A 466 -0.19 15.23 -32.47
C ASP A 466 0.43 14.42 -31.30
N ASP A 467 0.23 13.09 -31.27
CA ASP A 467 0.79 12.18 -30.27
C ASP A 467 2.12 11.54 -30.73
N VAL A 468 2.58 11.87 -31.95
CA VAL A 468 3.81 11.33 -32.54
C VAL A 468 5.05 12.07 -32.02
N GLU A 469 4.93 13.35 -31.69
CA GLU A 469 6.00 14.11 -31.04
C GLU A 469 5.94 13.90 -29.52
N SER A 470 6.87 13.09 -29.00
CA SER A 470 7.01 12.92 -27.55
C SER A 470 7.49 14.22 -26.92
N ASP A 471 6.67 14.85 -26.07
CA ASP A 471 7.08 15.95 -25.23
C ASP A 471 7.97 15.41 -24.08
N PRO A 472 9.27 15.74 -24.06
CA PRO A 472 10.19 15.22 -23.05
C PRO A 472 9.87 15.72 -21.63
N THR A 473 8.99 16.71 -21.48
CA THR A 473 8.59 17.28 -20.19
C THR A 473 7.42 16.56 -19.51
N MET A 474 6.69 15.71 -20.23
CA MET A 474 5.59 14.92 -19.65
C MET A 474 6.12 13.95 -18.60
N ASP A 475 5.51 13.91 -17.41
CA ASP A 475 5.82 12.89 -16.41
C ASP A 475 5.13 11.55 -16.73
N GLN A 476 5.44 10.51 -15.93
CA GLN A 476 4.89 9.17 -16.14
C GLN A 476 3.36 9.14 -16.00
N ASP A 477 2.80 9.89 -15.04
CA ASP A 477 1.36 9.91 -14.78
C ASP A 477 0.60 10.55 -15.95
N ALA A 478 1.16 11.59 -16.57
CA ALA A 478 0.63 12.21 -17.78
C ALA A 478 0.63 11.24 -18.96
N LEU A 479 1.69 10.44 -19.13
CA LEU A 479 1.76 9.42 -20.19
C LEU A 479 0.72 8.31 -19.97
N VAL A 480 0.56 7.82 -18.74
CA VAL A 480 -0.48 6.83 -18.38
C VAL A 480 -1.87 7.37 -18.68
N SER A 481 -2.16 8.60 -18.23
CA SER A 481 -3.42 9.30 -18.48
C SER A 481 -3.70 9.44 -19.98
N ARG A 482 -2.67 9.78 -20.78
CA ARG A 482 -2.82 9.93 -22.22
C ARG A 482 -3.12 8.60 -22.91
N LEU A 483 -2.38 7.54 -22.59
CA LEU A 483 -2.61 6.21 -23.18
C LEU A 483 -4.01 5.66 -22.82
N LEU A 484 -4.46 5.84 -21.58
CA LEU A 484 -5.82 5.50 -21.17
C LEU A 484 -6.87 6.26 -21.99
N THR A 485 -6.65 7.57 -22.19
CA THR A 485 -7.53 8.42 -23.01
C THR A 485 -7.64 7.89 -24.44
N ILE A 486 -6.51 7.67 -25.10
CA ILE A 486 -6.45 7.15 -26.49
C ILE A 486 -7.22 5.83 -26.60
N ARG A 487 -6.99 4.91 -25.65
CA ARG A 487 -7.64 3.59 -25.68
C ARG A 487 -9.14 3.67 -25.44
N LEU A 488 -9.60 4.53 -24.53
CA LEU A 488 -11.03 4.74 -24.25
C LEU A 488 -11.76 5.44 -25.40
N GLU A 489 -11.13 6.41 -26.07
CA GLU A 489 -11.72 7.13 -27.20
C GLU A 489 -12.01 6.20 -28.40
N LYS A 490 -11.19 5.16 -28.58
CA LYS A 490 -11.36 4.14 -29.62
C LYS A 490 -12.47 3.14 -29.33
N ILE A 491 -13.02 3.13 -28.12
CA ILE A 491 -14.10 2.21 -27.75
C ILE A 491 -15.43 2.69 -28.36
N ASN A 492 -16.23 1.73 -28.82
CA ASN A 492 -17.58 2.02 -29.27
C ASN A 492 -18.52 2.39 -28.11
N ASP A 493 -19.57 3.14 -28.41
CA ASP A 493 -20.43 3.75 -27.39
C ASP A 493 -21.16 2.74 -26.49
N SER A 494 -21.47 1.55 -27.02
CA SER A 494 -22.07 0.45 -26.26
C SER A 494 -21.07 -0.15 -25.26
N SER A 495 -19.84 -0.40 -25.69
CA SER A 495 -18.77 -0.87 -24.81
C SER A 495 -18.42 0.17 -23.74
N LEU A 496 -18.43 1.47 -24.05
CA LEU A 496 -18.23 2.51 -23.04
C LEU A 496 -19.38 2.52 -22.01
N THR A 497 -20.61 2.25 -22.46
CA THR A 497 -21.77 2.09 -21.55
C THR A 497 -21.57 0.91 -20.61
N THR A 498 -21.05 -0.23 -21.11
CA THR A 498 -20.71 -1.39 -20.28
C THR A 498 -19.65 -1.02 -19.23
N ILE A 499 -18.58 -0.33 -19.63
CA ILE A 499 -17.54 0.14 -18.69
C ILE A 499 -18.16 0.98 -17.57
N VAL A 500 -19.03 1.94 -17.94
CA VAL A 500 -19.71 2.78 -16.95
C VAL A 500 -20.60 1.94 -16.04
N LYS A 501 -21.38 0.98 -16.56
CA LYS A 501 -22.19 0.08 -15.73
C LYS A 501 -21.38 -0.79 -14.76
N GLU A 502 -20.19 -1.22 -15.16
CA GLU A 502 -19.31 -2.04 -14.33
C GLU A 502 -18.64 -1.21 -13.22
N HIS A 503 -18.20 0.01 -13.54
CA HIS A 503 -17.35 0.82 -12.67
C HIS A 503 -18.08 1.94 -11.92
N TRP A 504 -19.37 2.20 -12.17
CA TRP A 504 -20.05 3.40 -11.65
C TRP A 504 -19.99 3.56 -10.12
N ALA A 505 -20.09 2.44 -9.40
CA ALA A 505 -20.13 2.43 -7.94
C ALA A 505 -18.72 2.66 -7.37
N ASP A 506 -17.73 1.93 -7.88
CA ASP A 506 -16.33 2.08 -7.47
C ASP A 506 -15.80 3.50 -7.75
N PHE A 507 -16.24 4.09 -8.87
CA PHE A 507 -15.78 5.40 -9.33
C PHE A 507 -16.65 6.56 -8.83
N ASP A 508 -17.77 6.26 -8.15
CA ASP A 508 -18.76 7.24 -7.70
C ASP A 508 -19.12 8.22 -8.84
N LEU A 509 -19.57 7.67 -9.98
CA LEU A 509 -19.81 8.45 -11.19
C LEU A 509 -20.94 9.48 -11.01
N TYR A 510 -21.91 9.20 -10.14
CA TYR A 510 -22.91 10.21 -9.75
C TYR A 510 -22.30 11.42 -9.06
N GLY A 511 -21.25 11.24 -8.26
CA GLY A 511 -20.49 12.30 -7.60
C GLY A 511 -19.44 12.99 -8.49
N GLU A 512 -19.24 12.56 -9.74
CA GLU A 512 -18.31 13.17 -10.70
C GLU A 512 -19.00 14.09 -11.72
N ASP A 513 -20.30 14.28 -11.60
CA ASP A 513 -21.11 15.04 -12.55
C ASP A 513 -20.74 16.53 -12.65
N LEU A 514 -20.05 17.08 -11.63
CA LEU A 514 -19.51 18.43 -11.62
C LEU A 514 -18.39 18.65 -12.65
N ARG A 515 -17.78 17.55 -13.15
CA ARG A 515 -16.75 17.59 -14.19
C ARG A 515 -17.31 17.69 -15.61
N VAL A 516 -18.63 17.57 -15.77
CA VAL A 516 -19.30 17.57 -17.08
C VAL A 516 -19.54 19.01 -17.55
N GLY A 517 -19.13 19.33 -18.78
CA GLY A 517 -19.24 20.66 -19.37
C GLY A 517 -18.16 21.64 -18.88
N LYS A 518 -17.12 21.84 -19.69
CA LYS A 518 -16.01 22.78 -19.42
C LYS A 518 -16.40 24.25 -19.55
N GLU A 519 -17.42 24.57 -20.35
CA GLU A 519 -17.88 25.94 -20.57
C GLU A 519 -19.09 26.27 -19.69
N GLU A 520 -18.98 27.33 -18.90
CA GLU A 520 -20.00 27.73 -17.92
C GLU A 520 -21.39 27.97 -18.55
N SER A 521 -21.45 28.33 -19.83
CA SER A 521 -22.68 28.56 -20.61
C SER A 521 -23.44 27.28 -20.98
N SER A 522 -22.79 26.11 -21.04
CA SER A 522 -23.39 24.83 -21.47
C SER A 522 -23.41 23.76 -20.36
N LYS A 523 -22.71 24.01 -19.25
CA LYS A 523 -22.53 23.12 -18.10
C LYS A 523 -23.83 22.56 -17.51
N GLY A 524 -24.86 23.39 -17.32
CA GLY A 524 -26.14 22.96 -16.75
C GLY A 524 -26.85 21.90 -17.60
N LYS A 525 -26.93 22.14 -18.92
CA LYS A 525 -27.63 21.26 -19.86
C LYS A 525 -26.89 19.94 -20.09
N LEU A 526 -25.56 19.97 -20.20
CA LEU A 526 -24.77 18.74 -20.39
C LEU A 526 -24.78 17.85 -19.15
N ARG A 527 -24.77 18.45 -17.95
CA ARG A 527 -24.89 17.73 -16.67
C ARG A 527 -26.23 17.01 -16.54
N GLU A 528 -27.33 17.62 -17.00
CA GLU A 528 -28.65 16.97 -17.05
C GLU A 528 -28.66 15.78 -18.01
N VAL A 529 -28.08 15.93 -19.20
CA VAL A 529 -27.94 14.83 -20.17
C VAL A 529 -27.12 13.68 -19.58
N TYR A 530 -26.01 13.98 -18.92
CA TYR A 530 -25.17 12.98 -18.23
C TYR A 530 -25.94 12.22 -17.15
N ARG A 531 -26.63 12.93 -16.24
CA ARG A 531 -27.41 12.30 -15.17
C ARG A 531 -28.57 11.47 -15.70
N SER A 532 -29.32 11.99 -16.67
CA SER A 532 -30.44 11.27 -17.27
C SER A 532 -29.97 9.99 -17.95
N TRP A 533 -28.84 10.05 -18.67
CA TRP A 533 -28.23 8.87 -19.28
C TRP A 533 -27.75 7.87 -18.22
N LEU A 534 -27.09 8.34 -17.17
CA LEU A 534 -26.61 7.49 -16.08
C LEU A 534 -27.77 6.78 -15.35
N ASP A 535 -28.87 7.49 -15.08
CA ASP A 535 -30.08 6.91 -14.51
C ASP A 535 -30.70 5.85 -15.42
N ASP A 536 -30.74 6.08 -16.73
CA ASP A 536 -31.23 5.09 -17.69
C ASP A 536 -30.42 3.79 -17.67
N ILE A 537 -29.10 3.86 -17.55
CA ILE A 537 -28.26 2.67 -17.59
C ILE A 537 -28.08 2.01 -16.22
N ILE A 538 -28.12 2.76 -15.11
CA ILE A 538 -27.90 2.22 -13.75
C ILE A 538 -29.22 1.88 -13.07
N LYS A 539 -30.19 2.80 -13.05
CA LYS A 539 -31.45 2.60 -12.32
C LYS A 539 -32.48 1.85 -13.16
N HIS A 540 -32.54 2.11 -14.46
CA HIS A 540 -33.48 1.44 -15.38
C HIS A 540 -32.87 0.25 -16.12
N ASP A 541 -31.59 -0.05 -15.89
CA ASP A 541 -30.81 -1.12 -16.52
C ASP A 541 -30.92 -1.17 -18.06
N ARG A 542 -31.03 -0.01 -18.71
CA ARG A 542 -31.11 0.08 -20.17
C ARG A 542 -29.70 0.02 -20.77
N ASN A 543 -29.58 -0.43 -22.02
CA ASN A 543 -28.32 -0.40 -22.78
C ASN A 543 -28.28 0.84 -23.70
N THR A 544 -28.55 2.01 -23.13
CA THR A 544 -28.55 3.29 -23.86
C THR A 544 -27.10 3.70 -24.17
N PRO A 545 -26.70 3.85 -25.45
CA PRO A 545 -25.36 4.28 -25.82
C PRO A 545 -25.03 5.66 -25.24
N VAL A 546 -23.74 5.93 -24.99
CA VAL A 546 -23.29 7.24 -24.52
C VAL A 546 -23.68 8.35 -25.51
N PRO A 547 -24.31 9.45 -25.07
CA PRO A 547 -24.59 10.58 -25.93
C PRO A 547 -23.29 11.24 -26.42
N THR A 548 -23.21 11.55 -27.72
CA THR A 548 -22.03 12.18 -28.32
C THR A 548 -21.61 13.47 -27.61
N ALA A 549 -22.59 14.24 -27.14
CA ALA A 549 -22.36 15.52 -26.46
C ALA A 549 -21.58 15.40 -25.13
N ILE A 550 -21.59 14.23 -24.48
CA ILE A 550 -20.93 14.01 -23.19
C ILE A 550 -19.83 12.95 -23.25
N LYS A 551 -19.59 12.33 -24.41
CA LYS A 551 -18.65 11.22 -24.56
C LYS A 551 -17.24 11.58 -24.08
N ALA A 552 -16.74 12.75 -24.47
CA ALA A 552 -15.42 13.23 -24.05
C ALA A 552 -15.34 13.46 -22.53
N ASP A 553 -16.40 13.99 -21.93
CA ASP A 553 -16.46 14.20 -20.47
C ASP A 553 -16.48 12.87 -19.72
N VAL A 554 -17.24 11.87 -20.20
CA VAL A 554 -17.26 10.51 -19.63
C VAL A 554 -15.88 9.87 -19.66
N VAL A 555 -15.17 9.94 -20.79
CA VAL A 555 -13.79 9.45 -20.90
C VAL A 555 -12.89 10.19 -19.92
N GLY A 556 -12.97 11.52 -19.86
CA GLY A 556 -12.18 12.34 -18.94
C GLY A 556 -12.42 11.98 -17.47
N ILE A 557 -13.66 11.71 -17.08
CA ILE A 557 -14.01 11.27 -15.72
C ILE A 557 -13.38 9.90 -15.42
N LEU A 558 -13.54 8.91 -16.31
CA LEU A 558 -12.97 7.57 -16.11
C LEU A 558 -11.45 7.64 -15.97
N VAL A 559 -10.76 8.42 -16.81
CA VAL A 559 -9.30 8.60 -16.74
C VAL A 559 -8.91 9.28 -15.44
N ALA A 560 -9.53 10.41 -15.09
CA ALA A 560 -9.21 11.16 -13.88
C ALA A 560 -9.38 10.33 -12.61
N THR A 561 -10.47 9.57 -12.52
CA THR A 561 -10.74 8.70 -11.37
C THR A 561 -9.77 7.51 -11.33
N SER A 562 -9.44 6.92 -12.48
CA SER A 562 -8.41 5.86 -12.56
C SER A 562 -7.06 6.34 -12.04
N MET A 563 -6.60 7.50 -12.51
CA MET A 563 -5.33 8.10 -12.07
C MET A 563 -5.29 8.36 -10.56
N ARG A 564 -6.41 8.81 -9.98
CA ARG A 564 -6.52 8.96 -8.53
C ARG A 564 -6.32 7.62 -7.80
N PHE A 565 -6.90 6.54 -8.30
CA PHE A 565 -6.73 5.22 -7.71
C PHE A 565 -5.33 4.63 -7.92
N GLU A 566 -4.67 4.88 -9.06
CA GLU A 566 -3.28 4.47 -9.28
C GLU A 566 -2.35 5.19 -8.28
N GLY A 567 -2.55 6.49 -8.08
CA GLY A 567 -1.85 7.27 -7.06
C GLY A 567 -2.06 6.69 -5.65
N ARG A 568 -3.30 6.33 -5.28
CA ARG A 568 -3.60 5.70 -3.99
C ARG A 568 -2.89 4.35 -3.82
N ALA A 569 -2.91 3.48 -4.82
CA ALA A 569 -2.21 2.20 -4.74
C ALA A 569 -0.70 2.36 -4.59
N LYS A 570 -0.10 3.29 -5.33
CA LYS A 570 1.33 3.62 -5.19
C LYS A 570 1.67 4.12 -3.79
N VAL A 571 0.80 4.95 -3.20
CA VAL A 571 0.98 5.44 -1.83
C VAL A 571 0.98 4.30 -0.82
N PHE A 572 0.01 3.37 -0.89
CA PHE A 572 -0.06 2.22 0.01
C PHE A 572 1.02 1.17 -0.24
N ARG A 573 1.52 1.04 -1.46
CA ARG A 573 2.56 0.07 -1.81
C ARG A 573 3.96 0.54 -1.43
N ASP A 574 4.29 1.81 -1.72
CA ASP A 574 5.67 2.26 -1.81
C ASP A 574 6.03 3.49 -0.96
N VAL A 575 5.07 4.39 -0.66
CA VAL A 575 5.42 5.76 -0.22
C VAL A 575 5.01 6.07 1.23
N HIS A 576 3.90 5.51 1.74
CA HIS A 576 3.37 6.00 3.00
C HIS A 576 4.07 5.40 4.23
N PRO A 577 4.54 6.21 5.20
CA PRO A 577 5.06 5.70 6.48
C PRO A 577 4.06 4.90 7.34
N LEU A 578 2.77 4.93 7.00
CA LEU A 578 1.70 4.17 7.66
C LEU A 578 1.41 2.85 6.94
N ALA A 579 1.94 2.67 5.71
CA ALA A 579 1.94 1.39 5.03
C ALA A 579 2.86 0.36 5.71
N LEU A 580 3.66 0.80 6.69
CA LEU A 580 4.44 -0.01 7.59
C LEU A 580 4.14 0.43 9.03
N GLN A 581 3.83 -0.52 9.92
CA GLN A 581 3.69 -0.25 11.35
C GLN A 581 4.51 -1.23 12.16
N VAL A 582 5.06 -0.76 13.27
CA VAL A 582 5.73 -1.65 14.21
C VAL A 582 4.68 -2.45 14.97
N ILE A 583 4.83 -3.78 14.97
CA ILE A 583 4.06 -4.64 15.87
C ILE A 583 4.49 -4.32 17.30
N VAL A 584 3.59 -3.71 18.06
CA VAL A 584 3.91 -3.12 19.38
C VAL A 584 4.49 -4.17 20.34
N SER A 585 4.09 -5.43 20.19
CA SER A 585 4.56 -6.53 21.02
C SER A 585 5.88 -7.16 20.59
N THR A 586 6.40 -6.92 19.38
CA THR A 586 7.62 -7.63 18.92
C THR A 586 8.67 -6.72 18.28
N GLY A 587 8.33 -5.48 17.95
CA GLY A 587 9.23 -4.59 17.22
C GLY A 587 9.34 -4.92 15.73
N VAL A 588 8.71 -6.00 15.26
CA VAL A 588 8.71 -6.39 13.84
C VAL A 588 7.88 -5.38 13.05
N LEU A 589 8.42 -4.83 11.97
CA LEU A 589 7.65 -3.96 11.08
C LEU A 589 6.74 -4.81 10.19
N ASN A 590 5.44 -4.49 10.17
CA ASN A 590 4.40 -5.18 9.42
C ASN A 590 3.83 -4.24 8.36
N GLY A 591 3.85 -4.68 7.11
CA GLY A 591 3.39 -3.90 5.97
C GLY A 591 2.03 -4.28 5.42
N ILE A 592 1.51 -3.38 4.60
CA ILE A 592 0.26 -3.55 3.85
C ILE A 592 0.51 -4.37 2.58
N LEU A 593 -0.48 -5.18 2.20
CA LEU A 593 -0.56 -5.82 0.88
C LEU A 593 -1.60 -5.09 0.03
N VAL A 594 -1.26 -4.70 -1.20
CA VAL A 594 -2.19 -3.97 -2.08
C VAL A 594 -2.80 -4.92 -3.10
N ALA A 595 -4.13 -5.05 -3.09
CA ALA A 595 -4.90 -5.79 -4.08
C ALA A 595 -5.64 -4.85 -5.02
N ARG A 596 -5.66 -5.18 -6.30
CA ARG A 596 -6.27 -4.35 -7.36
C ARG A 596 -7.41 -5.06 -8.09
N SER A 597 -7.75 -6.29 -7.71
CA SER A 597 -8.90 -7.03 -8.23
C SER A 597 -9.42 -8.02 -7.18
N VAL A 598 -10.65 -8.50 -7.35
CA VAL A 598 -11.23 -9.55 -6.50
C VAL A 598 -10.39 -10.82 -6.57
N ASP A 599 -9.93 -11.23 -7.75
CA ASP A 599 -9.08 -12.41 -7.95
C ASP A 599 -7.73 -12.28 -7.21
N SER A 600 -7.06 -11.13 -7.34
CA SER A 600 -5.82 -10.86 -6.60
C SER A 600 -6.04 -10.89 -5.09
N CYS A 601 -7.12 -10.26 -4.61
CA CYS A 601 -7.46 -10.27 -3.19
C CYS A 601 -7.79 -11.68 -2.68
N ALA A 602 -8.51 -12.49 -3.47
CA ALA A 602 -8.87 -13.86 -3.12
C ALA A 602 -7.63 -14.75 -2.95
N LYS A 603 -6.67 -14.66 -3.88
CA LYS A 603 -5.39 -15.36 -3.80
C LYS A 603 -4.57 -14.94 -2.58
N LEU A 604 -4.53 -13.64 -2.28
CA LEU A 604 -3.85 -13.15 -1.07
C LEU A 604 -4.47 -13.71 0.21
N ILE A 605 -5.80 -13.72 0.31
CA ILE A 605 -6.49 -14.30 1.47
C ILE A 605 -6.17 -15.78 1.60
N GLU A 606 -6.28 -16.55 0.51
CA GLU A 606 -5.98 -17.97 0.53
C GLU A 606 -4.53 -18.23 0.98
N ASN A 607 -3.56 -17.51 0.42
CA ASN A 607 -2.15 -17.68 0.75
C ASN A 607 -1.82 -17.19 2.17
N LEU A 608 -2.49 -16.15 2.67
CA LEU A 608 -2.34 -15.73 4.07
C LEU A 608 -2.88 -16.77 5.04
N ILE A 609 -4.05 -17.35 4.75
CA ILE A 609 -4.66 -18.41 5.57
C ILE A 609 -3.78 -19.66 5.56
N LYS A 610 -3.21 -20.03 4.41
CA LYS A 610 -2.25 -21.15 4.27
C LYS A 610 -0.86 -20.85 4.81
N ASN A 611 -0.53 -19.58 5.04
CA ASN A 611 0.84 -19.11 5.31
C ASN A 611 1.84 -19.45 4.17
N ASP A 612 1.40 -19.30 2.93
CA ASP A 612 2.09 -19.70 1.70
C ASP A 612 2.35 -18.51 0.76
N LEU A 613 2.55 -17.32 1.33
CA LEU A 613 2.97 -16.15 0.55
C LEU A 613 4.42 -16.29 0.10
N GLU A 614 4.68 -15.93 -1.15
CA GLU A 614 6.02 -15.90 -1.71
C GLU A 614 6.68 -14.53 -1.52
N PHE A 615 7.94 -14.56 -1.05
CA PHE A 615 8.68 -13.35 -0.75
C PHE A 615 10.03 -13.27 -1.46
N GLU A 616 10.48 -12.04 -1.66
CA GLU A 616 11.81 -11.67 -2.10
C GLU A 616 12.46 -10.75 -1.08
N LEU A 617 13.72 -11.02 -0.74
CA LEU A 617 14.52 -10.12 0.08
C LEU A 617 15.22 -9.13 -0.86
N CYS A 618 15.00 -7.84 -0.64
CA CYS A 618 15.61 -6.75 -1.37
C CYS A 618 16.50 -5.95 -0.42
N PRO A 619 17.82 -6.23 -0.35
CA PRO A 619 18.77 -5.43 0.39
C PRO A 619 18.99 -4.09 -0.34
N GLU A 620 18.81 -3.00 0.39
CA GLU A 620 19.07 -1.63 -0.06
C GLU A 620 20.17 -1.00 0.80
N ALA A 621 20.62 0.21 0.45
CA ALA A 621 21.68 0.90 1.19
C ALA A 621 21.32 1.14 2.67
N GLU A 622 20.08 1.55 2.93
CA GLU A 622 19.62 1.95 4.27
C GLU A 622 18.72 0.92 4.95
N ASN A 623 18.18 -0.06 4.22
CA ASN A 623 17.18 -1.00 4.74
C ASN A 623 17.28 -2.37 4.06
N TYR A 624 16.73 -3.38 4.72
CA TYR A 624 16.31 -4.64 4.10
C TYR A 624 14.80 -4.61 3.96
N ARG A 625 14.29 -4.84 2.76
CA ARG A 625 12.85 -5.00 2.52
C ARG A 625 12.54 -6.46 2.19
N LEU A 626 11.49 -6.98 2.78
CA LEU A 626 10.87 -8.22 2.31
C LEU A 626 9.64 -7.85 1.49
N VAL A 627 9.65 -8.19 0.21
CA VAL A 627 8.61 -7.85 -0.75
C VAL A 627 7.80 -9.10 -1.08
N GLU A 628 6.47 -8.99 -1.05
CA GLU A 628 5.57 -10.07 -1.49
C GLU A 628 5.48 -10.07 -3.02
N ARG A 629 5.69 -11.22 -3.66
CA ARG A 629 5.94 -11.31 -5.11
C ARG A 629 4.74 -10.96 -5.98
N SER A 630 3.52 -11.30 -5.57
CA SER A 630 2.34 -11.15 -6.43
C SER A 630 1.85 -9.70 -6.51
N THR A 631 2.01 -8.93 -5.44
CA THR A 631 1.54 -7.54 -5.33
C THR A 631 2.68 -6.52 -5.36
N MET A 632 3.92 -6.98 -5.23
CA MET A 632 5.13 -6.17 -5.04
C MET A 632 5.07 -5.27 -3.80
N SER A 633 4.21 -5.61 -2.84
CA SER A 633 4.05 -4.81 -1.62
C SER A 633 5.16 -5.11 -0.61
N THR A 634 5.64 -4.08 0.07
CA THR A 634 6.63 -4.26 1.14
C THR A 634 5.97 -4.86 2.37
N ALA A 635 6.27 -6.12 2.68
CA ALA A 635 5.68 -6.85 3.80
C ALA A 635 6.44 -6.64 5.13
N ARG A 636 7.77 -6.57 5.09
CA ARG A 636 8.63 -6.40 6.30
C ARG A 636 9.81 -5.50 5.98
N VAL A 637 10.33 -4.81 7.00
CA VAL A 637 11.53 -3.97 6.88
C VAL A 637 12.42 -4.11 8.12
N ILE A 638 13.74 -4.15 7.93
CA ILE A 638 14.75 -3.94 8.97
C ILE A 638 15.69 -2.83 8.51
N SER A 639 15.97 -1.85 9.36
CA SER A 639 16.88 -0.77 9.01
C SER A 639 18.36 -1.18 9.15
N ARG A 640 19.18 -0.73 8.20
CA ARG A 640 20.66 -0.77 8.26
C ARG A 640 21.24 0.41 9.02
N HIS A 641 20.44 1.46 9.28
CA HIS A 641 20.88 2.63 10.01
C HIS A 641 21.21 2.28 11.47
N THR A 642 22.46 2.50 11.86
CA THR A 642 23.01 2.05 13.14
C THR A 642 22.20 2.49 14.36
N LEU A 643 21.81 3.77 14.45
CA LEU A 643 21.05 4.26 15.61
C LEU A 643 19.64 3.66 15.68
N ILE A 644 18.99 3.45 14.53
CA ILE A 644 17.64 2.88 14.47
C ILE A 644 17.72 1.43 14.94
N LYS A 645 18.65 0.66 14.37
CA LYS A 645 18.92 -0.72 14.78
C LYS A 645 19.19 -0.84 16.29
N ASN A 646 20.07 0.00 16.84
CA ASN A 646 20.38 0.01 18.27
C ASN A 646 19.15 0.33 19.13
N SER A 647 18.29 1.24 18.65
CA SER A 647 17.03 1.57 19.33
C SER A 647 16.08 0.37 19.34
N PHE A 648 15.89 -0.30 18.21
CA PHE A 648 15.07 -1.52 18.16
C PHE A 648 15.61 -2.61 19.07
N SER A 649 16.93 -2.87 19.06
CA SER A 649 17.54 -3.83 19.99
C SER A 649 17.33 -3.44 21.46
N SER A 650 17.38 -2.15 21.80
CA SER A 650 17.23 -1.71 23.20
C SER A 650 15.79 -1.79 23.70
N PHE A 651 14.82 -1.40 22.86
CA PHE A 651 13.41 -1.27 23.29
C PHE A 651 12.55 -2.49 22.99
N TYR A 652 12.98 -3.37 22.07
CA TYR A 652 12.21 -4.56 21.68
C TYR A 652 12.92 -5.90 21.92
N SER A 653 14.13 -5.91 22.51
CA SER A 653 14.78 -7.18 22.88
C SER A 653 13.84 -8.02 23.76
N ARG A 654 13.67 -9.28 23.37
CA ARG A 654 12.89 -10.27 24.15
C ARG A 654 13.42 -10.51 25.55
N GLU A 655 14.65 -10.09 25.88
CA GLU A 655 15.20 -10.16 27.25
C GLU A 655 14.67 -9.06 28.19
N ASN A 656 14.05 -8.00 27.63
CA ASN A 656 13.41 -6.93 28.40
C ASN A 656 11.89 -7.16 28.61
N LYS A 657 11.41 -8.37 28.29
CA LYS A 657 10.03 -8.83 28.46
C LYS A 657 10.01 -10.07 29.35
#